data_AF-A0A7J6X4M0-F1
#
_entry.id   AF-A0A7J6X4M0-F1
#
_cell.length_a   1.000
_cell.length_b   1.000
_cell.length_c   1.000
_cell.angle_alpha   90.00
_cell.angle_beta   90.00
_cell.angle_gamma   90.00
#
_symmetry.space_group_name_H-M   'P 1'
#
loop_
_entity.id
_entity.type
_entity.pdbx_description
1 polymer ?
#
loop_
_entity_poly.entity_id
_entity_poly.type
_entity_poly.pdbx_seq_one_letter_code
_entity_poly.pdbx_strand_id
1 'polypeptide(L)'
;MATYSTCQDFPFACTSSVTLTELITKGSNVRCAGPMLILERVDKVSYTAYPTECLIGIPKVSVGQATRLPDSEVNGLREIASRLGKTDWNFSVDPCSGESGWRTLNPIEGAENAVTCDCTYNNNTICHVKSILLKAQNLPGILPPELAKLPFLQELDLTRNYLNGSIPKEWGTLPLVNLSLIGNRISGPIPFEFTNITTLKSFTLEYNQVSGPLPPEFGNMVNIERILISSNNFSGPLPETLAKLTNLKDFRISDNHFTGKIPNFIQNWTNLDKLVMQASGLQGPIPSVISGLTQLSDLRISDLNGTDAPFPPLSNMPRMKTLVLKSCNIIGAIPPYLGDKINLKTLDLSFNKLTGEIPSNFDRLLDVADYIYLTGNALTGPVPERMLRRGDNINLFGSSALGINSTGVVPCLKSFRCPRDLSHSFHINCGGRQVETSGRVVFEDDIDTAGASKFYLSRYNWVFSSTGHFMDNDNDVDTYIATNTSRLAMNDSSLYGSARLSPLSLTYYGICLRNGNYTVNLHFAEIMFTNDKTFSSLGRRIFNIYIQGKLVREDFNIEDEADFEIPQEDGGKKISPGLVVGIVLSVLSVVLMIMGVLWWKGCIFRKHEIDQELRGLDLQTGSFTLRQIKAATNNFDPKNKIGEGGFGPVYKGFLKDGTIIAVKQLSSKSKQGNREFVNEIGMISALQHPNLVKLYGCCIEGNQLLLVYEFLVNNSLARPLFGHKECQLKLDWPTRQKICVGIAKALAYLHEESRLKIVHRDIKASNVLLDKDLNPKALVLQEKGELMELVDPRLEYNYRKDEALRMINVALLCANASPTLRPPMSSVNQRDWIRYRSSVPSLCSLFEGLFIDEEFDCQKNGRSDKSYLKYRWKPNACDLPRFNGVDFLRRLKGKKIMFVGDSLSLNQWESLVCMLQAAVPKSPYTISKSNGLTTFILKEYGVSVSLSHNVFLVDVVTEKIGRVLDLNSIQSGKVWKTADVLIFNSWHWWLHKGNKQPWDYIRDGGKTYKDMNRLVAFYKGLTTWSKWIDSNINPSTTRVFFQGISPKHYNAREWNEGKGDCNHQTEPVKGSRYPGGSLPEDSVVKNVLSKMSKPVDLLDVTLLSQLRKDGHPSKYGNDGMDCSHWCLAGVPDTWNQLLYSSL
;
A
#
# COMPACT_ATOMS: atom_id res chain seq x y z
N MET A 1 2.44 -71.82 47.14
CA MET A 1 2.41 -72.72 45.97
C MET A 1 2.95 -71.89 44.81
N ALA A 2 4.20 -72.05 44.37
CA ALA A 2 4.73 -73.18 43.57
C ALA A 2 4.15 -73.13 42.14
N THR A 3 4.92 -73.02 41.04
CA THR A 3 6.31 -73.51 40.78
C THR A 3 7.08 -72.64 39.76
N TYR A 4 8.44 -72.59 39.89
CA TYR A 4 9.53 -72.58 38.86
C TYR A 4 9.41 -71.75 37.53
N SER A 5 10.49 -71.20 36.91
CA SER A 5 11.96 -71.31 37.11
C SER A 5 12.80 -70.23 36.34
N THR A 6 13.82 -69.63 36.99
CA THR A 6 15.25 -69.34 36.55
C THR A 6 15.57 -68.66 35.19
N CYS A 7 16.64 -67.84 35.00
CA CYS A 7 17.79 -67.38 35.83
C CYS A 7 18.39 -66.05 35.22
N GLN A 8 18.72 -65.01 36.03
CA GLN A 8 20.07 -64.56 36.49
C GLN A 8 20.94 -63.78 35.46
N ASP A 9 21.69 -62.70 35.77
CA ASP A 9 22.03 -61.93 37.01
C ASP A 9 22.11 -60.41 36.67
N PHE A 10 21.72 -59.40 37.48
CA PHE A 10 22.19 -58.88 38.81
C PHE A 10 23.55 -58.12 38.77
N PRO A 11 23.86 -57.15 39.69
CA PRO A 11 23.05 -56.21 40.50
C PRO A 11 23.60 -54.72 40.43
N PHE A 12 23.18 -53.64 41.13
CA PHE A 12 22.61 -53.40 42.48
C PHE A 12 21.77 -52.09 42.54
N ALA A 13 21.38 -51.59 43.75
CA ALA A 13 20.33 -50.57 43.97
C ALA A 13 20.69 -49.49 45.03
N CYS A 14 19.66 -48.74 45.51
CA CYS A 14 19.62 -47.80 46.66
C CYS A 14 20.05 -46.33 46.42
N THR A 15 19.53 -45.27 47.10
CA THR A 15 18.23 -45.02 47.81
C THR A 15 18.04 -43.50 48.08
N SER A 16 16.78 -43.06 48.19
CA SER A 16 16.25 -41.95 49.05
C SER A 16 16.85 -40.52 49.08
N SER A 17 15.99 -39.54 48.75
CA SER A 17 15.78 -38.22 49.42
C SER A 17 16.91 -37.18 49.61
N VAL A 18 16.62 -35.92 49.23
CA VAL A 18 16.43 -34.76 50.16
C VAL A 18 16.06 -33.50 49.36
N THR A 19 15.33 -32.56 49.97
CA THR A 19 14.92 -31.26 49.39
C THR A 19 15.86 -30.10 49.76
N LEU A 20 15.77 -29.03 48.97
CA LEU A 20 16.23 -27.65 49.21
C LEU A 20 16.51 -27.25 50.68
N THR A 21 17.66 -26.63 50.97
CA THR A 21 17.89 -25.30 51.63
C THR A 21 19.38 -25.14 52.02
N GLU A 22 19.80 -23.91 52.37
CA GLU A 22 21.10 -23.50 52.97
C GLU A 22 22.39 -23.54 52.12
N LEU A 23 22.72 -22.40 51.51
CA LEU A 23 23.99 -21.70 51.83
C LEU A 23 23.98 -20.23 51.39
N ILE A 24 23.47 -19.35 52.26
CA ILE A 24 23.71 -17.90 52.16
C ILE A 24 24.95 -17.58 53.01
N THR A 25 26.03 -17.06 52.41
CA THR A 25 26.84 -15.92 52.92
C THR A 25 28.21 -15.80 52.22
N LYS A 26 28.33 -14.82 51.32
CA LYS A 26 29.35 -13.73 51.34
C LYS A 26 29.35 -13.03 49.98
N GLY A 27 28.85 -11.80 49.94
CA GLY A 27 28.91 -10.96 48.74
C GLY A 27 30.25 -10.23 48.63
N SER A 28 30.61 -9.86 47.40
CA SER A 28 31.47 -8.72 47.09
C SER A 28 31.09 -8.18 45.71
N ASN A 29 31.07 -6.86 45.57
CA ASN A 29 30.58 -6.19 44.36
C ASN A 29 31.51 -6.38 43.15
N VAL A 30 30.94 -6.70 42.00
CA VAL A 30 31.40 -6.16 40.70
C VAL A 30 30.19 -5.57 39.99
N ARG A 31 30.21 -4.26 39.75
CA ARG A 31 29.23 -3.59 38.88
C ARG A 31 29.80 -3.53 37.46
N CYS A 32 29.12 -4.16 36.52
CA CYS A 32 29.19 -3.76 35.10
C CYS A 32 27.77 -3.38 34.68
N ALA A 33 27.58 -2.13 34.26
CA ALA A 33 26.32 -1.65 33.72
C ALA A 33 26.37 -1.69 32.18
N GLY A 34 25.36 -2.29 31.57
CA GLY A 34 25.16 -2.37 30.12
C GLY A 34 23.69 -2.68 29.84
N PRO A 35 23.13 -2.23 28.69
CA PRO A 35 21.70 -2.30 28.45
C PRO A 35 21.21 -3.73 28.21
N MET A 36 20.10 -4.08 28.84
CA MET A 36 19.41 -5.36 28.67
C MET A 36 18.51 -5.28 27.44
N LEU A 37 19.01 -5.75 26.29
CA LEU A 37 18.20 -5.92 25.08
C LEU A 37 17.18 -7.04 25.31
N ILE A 38 15.91 -6.75 25.05
CA ILE A 38 14.81 -7.72 25.13
C ILE A 38 14.90 -8.62 23.91
N LEU A 39 15.04 -9.93 24.12
CA LEU A 39 15.27 -10.93 23.07
C LEU A 39 14.26 -12.07 23.19
N GLU A 40 13.23 -12.03 22.33
CA GLU A 40 12.27 -13.13 22.17
C GLU A 40 12.93 -14.29 21.39
N ARG A 41 12.66 -15.53 21.80
CA ARG A 41 13.45 -16.73 21.55
C ARG A 41 12.57 -17.89 21.03
N VAL A 42 12.17 -17.78 19.77
CA VAL A 42 11.24 -18.64 19.00
C VAL A 42 11.07 -20.07 19.53
N ASP A 43 9.86 -20.37 20.03
CA ASP A 43 9.55 -21.62 20.73
C ASP A 43 9.62 -22.91 19.87
N LYS A 44 9.68 -24.03 20.59
CA LYS A 44 10.30 -25.31 20.20
C LYS A 44 9.59 -26.04 19.06
N VAL A 45 10.33 -26.27 17.98
CA VAL A 45 10.09 -27.43 17.09
C VAL A 45 10.42 -28.71 17.85
N SER A 46 9.54 -29.71 17.78
CA SER A 46 9.77 -31.04 18.36
C SER A 46 10.79 -31.84 17.56
N TYR A 47 12.08 -31.58 17.77
CA TYR A 47 13.15 -32.38 17.20
C TYR A 47 13.15 -33.80 17.77
N THR A 48 13.00 -34.80 16.90
CA THR A 48 13.34 -36.19 17.20
C THR A 48 14.85 -36.29 17.40
N ALA A 49 15.27 -36.56 18.63
CA ALA A 49 16.68 -36.75 18.96
C ALA A 49 17.21 -38.03 18.30
N TYR A 50 18.01 -37.88 17.24
CA TYR A 50 18.88 -38.95 16.75
C TYR A 50 20.10 -39.07 17.69
N PRO A 51 20.61 -40.28 17.96
CA PRO A 51 21.62 -40.49 18.98
C PRO A 51 22.97 -39.88 18.58
N THR A 52 23.56 -39.09 19.46
CA THR A 52 24.95 -38.65 19.36
C THR A 52 25.89 -39.81 19.73
N GLU A 53 26.42 -40.51 18.74
CA GLU A 53 27.51 -41.45 18.97
C GLU A 53 28.82 -40.70 19.31
N CYS A 54 29.40 -41.02 20.47
CA CYS A 54 30.73 -40.53 20.84
C CYS A 54 31.79 -41.30 20.05
N LEU A 55 32.53 -40.63 19.17
CA LEU A 55 33.75 -41.19 18.57
C LEU A 55 35.02 -40.65 19.24
N ILE A 56 35.76 -41.59 19.83
CA ILE A 56 37.06 -41.39 20.46
C ILE A 56 38.12 -41.22 19.36
N GLY A 57 39.12 -40.37 19.58
CA GLY A 57 40.11 -40.02 18.55
C GLY A 57 41.28 -40.98 18.39
N ILE A 58 42.17 -40.64 17.43
CA ILE A 58 43.46 -41.27 17.06
C ILE A 58 43.29 -42.50 16.11
N PRO A 59 44.12 -42.68 15.05
CA PRO A 59 45.31 -41.93 14.63
C PRO A 59 45.21 -41.22 13.25
N LYS A 60 46.18 -40.35 12.95
CA LYS A 60 46.51 -39.93 11.57
C LYS A 60 47.29 -41.03 10.85
N VAL A 61 46.97 -41.34 9.59
CA VAL A 61 47.93 -41.71 8.52
C VAL A 61 47.25 -41.71 7.14
N SER A 62 48.04 -41.45 6.10
CA SER A 62 47.72 -41.53 4.65
C SER A 62 46.85 -40.41 4.06
N VAL A 63 47.00 -40.20 2.74
CA VAL A 63 46.55 -39.01 2.01
C VAL A 63 45.27 -39.31 1.24
N GLY A 64 44.16 -38.73 1.68
CA GLY A 64 42.91 -38.60 0.91
C GLY A 64 42.74 -37.19 0.37
N GLN A 65 41.96 -37.03 -0.70
CA GLN A 65 41.65 -35.70 -1.27
C GLN A 65 40.83 -34.87 -0.27
N ALA A 66 41.17 -33.59 -0.13
CA ALA A 66 40.43 -32.68 0.74
C ALA A 66 39.00 -32.49 0.23
N THR A 67 38.01 -32.78 1.08
CA THR A 67 36.59 -32.47 0.85
C THR A 67 36.42 -30.97 0.62
N ARG A 68 35.87 -30.58 -0.52
CA ARG A 68 35.78 -29.17 -0.93
C ARG A 68 34.43 -28.81 -1.50
N LEU A 69 33.98 -27.58 -1.24
CA LEU A 69 32.83 -26.99 -1.93
C LEU A 69 33.20 -26.66 -3.39
N PRO A 70 32.38 -27.02 -4.40
CA PRO A 70 32.57 -26.63 -5.78
C PRO A 70 32.72 -25.11 -5.94
N ASP A 71 33.70 -24.67 -6.74
CA ASP A 71 33.97 -23.24 -6.95
C ASP A 71 32.77 -22.46 -7.53
N SER A 72 31.81 -23.14 -8.17
CA SER A 72 30.52 -22.58 -8.57
C SER A 72 29.68 -22.12 -7.39
N GLU A 73 29.62 -22.90 -6.31
CA GLU A 73 28.88 -22.57 -5.08
C GLU A 73 29.66 -21.55 -4.23
N VAL A 74 31.00 -21.62 -4.19
CA VAL A 74 31.84 -20.59 -3.56
C VAL A 74 31.63 -19.22 -4.22
N ASN A 75 31.54 -19.16 -5.55
CA ASN A 75 31.22 -17.92 -6.27
C ASN A 75 29.75 -17.51 -6.07
N GLY A 76 28.81 -18.47 -6.03
CA GLY A 76 27.41 -18.21 -5.66
C GLY A 76 27.29 -17.53 -4.29
N LEU A 77 27.96 -18.05 -3.26
CA LEU A 77 28.04 -17.45 -1.93
C LEU A 77 28.62 -16.02 -1.96
N ARG A 78 29.57 -15.73 -2.85
CA ARG A 78 30.15 -14.38 -3.01
C ARG A 78 29.16 -13.38 -3.56
N GLU A 79 28.36 -13.79 -4.55
CA GLU A 79 27.29 -12.96 -5.10
C GLU A 79 26.15 -12.76 -4.08
N ILE A 80 25.73 -13.83 -3.39
CA ILE A 80 24.74 -13.82 -2.30
C ILE A 80 25.17 -12.86 -1.18
N ALA A 81 26.43 -12.91 -0.75
CA ALA A 81 26.97 -12.00 0.26
C ALA A 81 26.85 -10.53 -0.16
N SER A 82 27.27 -10.23 -1.39
CA SER A 82 27.20 -8.87 -1.96
C SER A 82 25.76 -8.37 -2.14
N ARG A 83 24.77 -9.26 -2.26
CA ARG A 83 23.34 -8.93 -2.38
C ARG A 83 22.67 -8.65 -1.05
N LEU A 84 22.97 -9.47 -0.03
CA LEU A 84 22.48 -9.30 1.34
C LEU A 84 23.16 -8.12 2.06
N GLY A 85 24.38 -7.75 1.64
CA GLY A 85 25.23 -6.79 2.36
C GLY A 85 26.08 -7.45 3.45
N LYS A 86 26.31 -8.78 3.36
CA LYS A 86 27.16 -9.56 4.27
C LYS A 86 28.63 -9.33 3.89
N THR A 87 29.42 -8.76 4.80
CA THR A 87 30.80 -8.31 4.51
C THR A 87 31.89 -9.08 5.26
N ASP A 88 31.50 -9.93 6.21
CA ASP A 88 32.34 -10.60 7.20
C ASP A 88 32.56 -12.11 6.93
N TRP A 89 32.03 -12.66 5.84
CA TRP A 89 32.33 -14.04 5.42
C TRP A 89 33.76 -14.15 4.85
N ASN A 90 34.52 -15.15 5.33
CA ASN A 90 35.92 -15.33 4.94
C ASN A 90 36.11 -16.23 3.71
N PHE A 91 36.05 -15.63 2.52
CA PHE A 91 36.31 -16.31 1.23
C PHE A 91 37.75 -16.81 1.02
N SER A 92 38.65 -16.65 2.00
CA SER A 92 39.99 -17.27 2.00
C SER A 92 39.98 -18.70 2.55
N VAL A 93 38.86 -19.13 3.13
CA VAL A 93 38.64 -20.41 3.81
C VAL A 93 37.47 -21.13 3.13
N ASP A 94 37.56 -22.46 2.97
CA ASP A 94 36.48 -23.27 2.41
C ASP A 94 35.23 -23.23 3.32
N PRO A 95 34.03 -22.86 2.82
CA PRO A 95 32.79 -22.82 3.60
C PRO A 95 32.46 -24.13 4.33
N CYS A 96 32.91 -25.27 3.80
CA CYS A 96 32.59 -26.59 4.30
C CYS A 96 33.70 -27.23 5.15
N SER A 97 34.86 -26.58 5.31
CA SER A 97 35.97 -27.08 6.16
C SER A 97 35.65 -27.11 7.66
N GLY A 98 34.67 -26.32 8.09
CA GLY A 98 34.34 -26.11 9.50
C GLY A 98 35.26 -25.13 10.24
N GLU A 99 36.23 -24.52 9.54
CA GLU A 99 37.07 -23.43 10.06
C GLU A 99 36.26 -22.12 10.31
N SER A 100 36.92 -21.09 10.84
CA SER A 100 36.28 -19.83 11.24
C SER A 100 36.02 -18.86 10.07
N GLY A 101 34.94 -18.07 10.20
CA GLY A 101 34.51 -17.08 9.20
C GLY A 101 33.26 -17.47 8.39
N TRP A 102 32.78 -18.71 8.56
CA TRP A 102 31.53 -19.21 7.94
C TRP A 102 30.44 -19.58 8.96
N ARG A 103 30.82 -19.74 10.23
CA ARG A 103 29.92 -19.98 11.36
C ARG A 103 30.40 -19.27 12.63
N THR A 104 29.46 -18.77 13.43
CA THR A 104 29.71 -18.39 14.82
C THR A 104 29.66 -19.65 15.68
N LEU A 105 30.69 -19.90 16.48
CA LEU A 105 30.68 -20.97 17.48
C LEU A 105 29.85 -20.52 18.69
N ASN A 106 28.91 -21.36 19.13
CA ASN A 106 27.97 -21.08 20.23
C ASN A 106 27.26 -19.72 20.08
N PRO A 107 26.45 -19.51 19.02
CA PRO A 107 25.70 -18.27 18.84
C PRO A 107 24.70 -18.05 19.97
N ILE A 108 24.34 -16.79 20.22
CA ILE A 108 23.16 -16.46 21.01
C ILE A 108 21.94 -16.92 20.20
N GLU A 109 21.00 -17.63 20.84
CA GLU A 109 19.82 -18.15 20.16
C GLU A 109 18.93 -17.00 19.65
N GLY A 110 18.47 -17.11 18.41
CA GLY A 110 17.84 -16.01 17.68
C GLY A 110 18.80 -15.06 16.94
N ALA A 111 20.13 -15.19 17.15
CA ALA A 111 21.18 -14.42 16.48
C ALA A 111 22.22 -15.32 15.78
N GLU A 112 21.75 -16.38 15.13
CA GLU A 112 22.57 -17.40 14.49
C GLU A 112 23.24 -16.88 13.20
N ASN A 113 24.45 -17.36 12.95
CA ASN A 113 25.28 -17.03 11.78
C ASN A 113 26.00 -18.31 11.37
N ALA A 114 25.51 -19.00 10.35
CA ALA A 114 26.08 -20.27 9.89
C ALA A 114 25.76 -20.53 8.41
N VAL A 115 26.77 -20.99 7.67
CA VAL A 115 26.60 -21.77 6.43
C VAL A 115 26.95 -23.22 6.77
N THR A 116 26.07 -24.16 6.43
CA THR A 116 26.23 -25.59 6.71
C THR A 116 26.16 -26.38 5.41
N CYS A 117 27.14 -27.28 5.22
CA CYS A 117 27.25 -28.12 4.03
C CYS A 117 26.86 -29.57 4.31
N ASP A 118 26.51 -30.29 3.25
CA ASP A 118 26.40 -31.75 3.22
C ASP A 118 27.54 -32.33 2.40
N CYS A 119 28.41 -33.10 3.05
CA CYS A 119 29.62 -33.68 2.45
C CYS A 119 29.51 -35.19 2.24
N THR A 120 28.30 -35.74 2.14
CA THR A 120 28.07 -37.19 1.92
C THR A 120 28.25 -37.62 0.45
N TYR A 121 28.53 -36.68 -0.45
CA TYR A 121 28.55 -36.92 -1.90
C TYR A 121 29.89 -37.47 -2.39
N ASN A 122 29.84 -38.38 -3.38
CA ASN A 122 30.98 -39.01 -4.04
C ASN A 122 32.03 -39.58 -3.05
N ASN A 123 31.65 -40.59 -2.26
CA ASN A 123 32.50 -41.20 -1.24
C ASN A 123 33.11 -40.19 -0.25
N ASN A 124 32.31 -39.20 0.17
CA ASN A 124 32.72 -38.08 1.01
C ASN A 124 33.92 -37.31 0.42
N THR A 125 33.81 -36.85 -0.84
CA THR A 125 34.83 -35.99 -1.48
C THR A 125 34.30 -34.64 -1.94
N ILE A 126 32.97 -34.51 -2.13
CA ILE A 126 32.34 -33.25 -2.53
C ILE A 126 31.35 -32.82 -1.44
N CYS A 127 31.39 -31.53 -1.12
CA CYS A 127 30.41 -30.88 -0.26
C CYS A 127 29.46 -30.00 -1.09
N HIS A 128 28.22 -29.83 -0.63
CA HIS A 128 27.24 -28.88 -1.20
C HIS A 128 26.57 -28.05 -0.11
N VAL A 129 26.22 -26.79 -0.37
CA VAL A 129 25.55 -25.95 0.65
C VAL A 129 24.12 -26.43 0.89
N LYS A 130 23.78 -26.70 2.16
CA LYS A 130 22.49 -27.29 2.57
C LYS A 130 21.63 -26.35 3.43
N SER A 131 22.26 -25.55 4.31
CA SER A 131 21.56 -24.58 5.15
C SER A 131 22.32 -23.25 5.24
N ILE A 132 21.60 -22.13 5.21
CA ILE A 132 22.10 -20.78 5.45
C ILE A 132 21.22 -20.12 6.52
N LEU A 133 21.81 -19.83 7.67
CA LEU A 133 21.16 -19.17 8.81
C LEU A 133 21.87 -17.84 9.09
N LEU A 134 21.18 -16.72 8.88
CA LEU A 134 21.71 -15.36 9.05
C LEU A 134 20.70 -14.49 9.81
N LYS A 135 20.60 -14.70 11.12
CA LYS A 135 19.51 -14.19 11.96
C LYS A 135 19.96 -13.02 12.85
N ALA A 136 19.10 -12.00 13.00
CA ALA A 136 19.34 -10.79 13.82
C ALA A 136 20.58 -9.95 13.42
N GLN A 137 20.98 -9.96 12.14
CA GLN A 137 22.23 -9.33 11.67
C GLN A 137 22.08 -7.93 11.08
N ASN A 138 20.84 -7.39 11.00
CA ASN A 138 20.53 -6.09 10.37
C ASN A 138 21.02 -5.94 8.92
N LEU A 139 21.09 -7.05 8.16
CA LEU A 139 21.56 -7.05 6.77
C LEU A 139 20.70 -6.11 5.90
N PRO A 140 21.28 -5.07 5.24
CA PRO A 140 20.52 -3.97 4.62
C PRO A 140 20.23 -4.16 3.13
N GLY A 141 20.59 -5.32 2.56
CA GLY A 141 20.52 -5.61 1.14
C GLY A 141 19.15 -6.07 0.64
N ILE A 142 19.18 -6.93 -0.37
CA ILE A 142 18.00 -7.52 -1.01
C ILE A 142 18.10 -9.06 -1.03
N LEU A 143 16.96 -9.72 -1.20
CA LEU A 143 16.91 -11.17 -1.42
C LEU A 143 17.64 -11.52 -2.74
N PRO A 144 18.68 -12.37 -2.74
CA PRO A 144 19.44 -12.71 -3.94
C PRO A 144 18.71 -13.73 -4.82
N PRO A 145 18.40 -13.43 -6.10
CA PRO A 145 18.12 -14.46 -7.11
C PRO A 145 19.25 -15.50 -7.23
N GLU A 146 20.49 -15.09 -6.92
CA GLU A 146 21.70 -15.91 -7.02
C GLU A 146 21.73 -17.09 -6.04
N LEU A 147 20.81 -17.18 -5.08
CA LEU A 147 20.59 -18.40 -4.28
C LEU A 147 20.29 -19.63 -5.15
N ALA A 148 19.70 -19.46 -6.34
CA ALA A 148 19.51 -20.54 -7.31
C ALA A 148 20.82 -21.20 -7.80
N LYS A 149 22.00 -20.64 -7.49
CA LYS A 149 23.32 -21.25 -7.71
C LYS A 149 23.71 -22.29 -6.65
N LEU A 150 22.89 -22.48 -5.61
CA LEU A 150 23.09 -23.48 -4.54
C LEU A 150 22.02 -24.58 -4.63
N PRO A 151 22.12 -25.52 -5.59
CA PRO A 151 21.03 -26.43 -5.96
C PRO A 151 20.66 -27.47 -4.89
N PHE A 152 21.42 -27.57 -3.79
CA PHE A 152 21.16 -28.46 -2.65
C PHE A 152 20.65 -27.74 -1.40
N LEU A 153 20.39 -26.42 -1.49
CA LEU A 153 19.92 -25.62 -0.36
C LEU A 153 18.50 -26.05 0.06
N GLN A 154 18.40 -26.60 1.26
CA GLN A 154 17.15 -27.09 1.88
C GLN A 154 16.62 -26.14 2.96
N GLU A 155 17.47 -25.28 3.51
CA GLU A 155 17.10 -24.39 4.61
C GLU A 155 17.67 -22.98 4.41
N LEU A 156 16.81 -21.99 4.53
CA LEU A 156 17.16 -20.58 4.45
C LEU A 156 16.43 -19.79 5.54
N ASP A 157 17.18 -19.25 6.49
CA ASP A 157 16.65 -18.35 7.52
C ASP A 157 17.38 -17.01 7.49
N LEU A 158 16.65 -15.95 7.15
CA LEU A 158 17.10 -14.55 7.12
C LEU A 158 16.32 -13.68 8.12
N THR A 159 15.80 -14.28 9.20
CA THR A 159 14.99 -13.62 10.25
C THR A 159 15.68 -12.40 10.87
N ARG A 160 14.91 -11.35 11.16
CA ARG A 160 15.35 -10.12 11.86
C ARG A 160 16.53 -9.45 11.13
N ASN A 161 16.29 -9.01 9.91
CA ASN A 161 17.23 -8.19 9.13
C ASN A 161 16.53 -6.95 8.56
N TYR A 162 17.26 -6.15 7.76
CA TYR A 162 16.74 -4.96 7.09
C TYR A 162 16.61 -5.19 5.58
N LEU A 163 16.40 -6.44 5.17
CA LEU A 163 16.34 -6.84 3.77
C LEU A 163 15.07 -6.31 3.12
N ASN A 164 15.18 -5.88 1.86
CA ASN A 164 14.07 -5.31 1.10
C ASN A 164 13.96 -5.89 -0.32
N GLY A 165 13.00 -5.41 -1.10
CA GLY A 165 12.63 -5.95 -2.41
C GLY A 165 11.62 -7.10 -2.30
N SER A 166 11.46 -7.86 -3.38
CA SER A 166 10.51 -8.97 -3.50
C SER A 166 11.18 -10.33 -3.48
N ILE A 167 10.43 -11.38 -3.15
CA ILE A 167 10.89 -12.78 -3.26
C ILE A 167 11.31 -13.06 -4.72
N PRO A 168 12.55 -13.51 -4.98
CA PRO A 168 12.99 -13.87 -6.33
C PRO A 168 12.24 -15.11 -6.85
N LYS A 169 11.76 -15.03 -8.09
CA LYS A 169 11.12 -16.18 -8.77
C LYS A 169 12.10 -17.34 -9.00
N GLU A 170 13.39 -17.02 -9.10
CA GLU A 170 14.50 -17.95 -9.29
C GLU A 170 14.59 -18.97 -8.13
N TRP A 171 14.08 -18.64 -6.94
CA TRP A 171 14.01 -19.58 -5.81
C TRP A 171 13.07 -20.77 -6.10
N GLY A 172 12.17 -20.66 -7.08
CA GLY A 172 11.30 -21.75 -7.52
C GLY A 172 12.03 -22.98 -8.10
N THR A 173 13.35 -22.94 -8.26
CA THR A 173 14.18 -24.10 -8.62
C THR A 173 14.91 -24.75 -7.44
N LEU A 174 14.78 -24.22 -6.22
CA LEU A 174 15.49 -24.72 -5.04
C LEU A 174 14.69 -25.84 -4.34
N PRO A 175 15.36 -26.89 -3.81
CA PRO A 175 14.71 -27.94 -3.03
C PRO A 175 14.49 -27.52 -1.56
N LEU A 176 14.03 -26.28 -1.34
CA LEU A 176 13.82 -25.74 0.01
C LEU A 176 12.77 -26.59 0.76
N VAL A 177 13.08 -26.86 2.02
CA VAL A 177 12.26 -27.56 3.01
C VAL A 177 11.80 -26.55 4.08
N ASN A 178 12.71 -25.68 4.52
CA ASN A 178 12.45 -24.60 5.47
C ASN A 178 12.80 -23.24 4.84
N LEU A 179 11.86 -22.29 4.85
CA LEU A 179 12.12 -20.87 4.56
C LEU A 179 11.58 -19.98 5.68
N SER A 180 12.44 -19.12 6.22
CA SER A 180 12.07 -18.06 7.16
C SER A 180 12.65 -16.70 6.75
N LEU A 181 11.77 -15.71 6.61
CA LEU A 181 12.11 -14.30 6.33
C LEU A 181 11.53 -13.34 7.40
N ILE A 182 11.22 -13.84 8.60
CA ILE A 182 10.52 -13.09 9.67
C ILE A 182 11.17 -11.71 9.92
N GLY A 183 10.37 -10.65 10.07
CA GLY A 183 10.88 -9.34 10.53
C GLY A 183 11.88 -8.73 9.56
N ASN A 184 11.40 -8.40 8.35
CA ASN A 184 12.15 -7.75 7.27
C ASN A 184 11.26 -6.73 6.55
N ARG A 185 11.75 -6.12 5.46
CA ARG A 185 11.02 -5.19 4.58
C ARG A 185 10.74 -5.83 3.20
N ILE A 186 10.46 -7.14 3.18
CA ILE A 186 10.12 -7.86 1.95
C ILE A 186 8.72 -7.47 1.48
N SER A 187 8.56 -7.21 0.19
CA SER A 187 7.39 -6.52 -0.37
C SER A 187 6.98 -7.04 -1.76
N GLY A 188 5.77 -6.69 -2.19
CA GLY A 188 5.19 -7.19 -3.45
C GLY A 188 4.62 -8.61 -3.32
N PRO A 189 4.17 -9.23 -4.43
CA PRO A 189 3.53 -10.53 -4.41
C PRO A 189 4.52 -11.71 -4.37
N ILE A 190 4.02 -12.86 -3.93
CA ILE A 190 4.73 -14.13 -4.08
C ILE A 190 4.74 -14.51 -5.57
N PRO A 191 5.91 -14.78 -6.19
CA PRO A 191 5.97 -15.21 -7.59
C PRO A 191 5.36 -16.61 -7.76
N PHE A 192 4.63 -16.85 -8.86
CA PHE A 192 3.95 -18.13 -9.08
C PHE A 192 4.94 -19.30 -9.20
N GLU A 193 6.16 -19.03 -9.69
CA GLU A 193 7.24 -20.02 -9.79
C GLU A 193 7.63 -20.61 -8.42
N PHE A 194 7.38 -19.90 -7.31
CA PHE A 194 7.62 -20.39 -5.94
C PHE A 194 6.74 -21.61 -5.59
N THR A 195 5.58 -21.76 -6.24
CA THR A 195 4.67 -22.91 -6.02
C THR A 195 5.20 -24.23 -6.59
N ASN A 196 6.29 -24.20 -7.34
CA ASN A 196 7.01 -25.40 -7.80
C ASN A 196 7.84 -26.08 -6.69
N ILE A 197 8.06 -25.42 -5.55
CA ILE A 197 8.85 -25.94 -4.43
C ILE A 197 8.02 -26.97 -3.64
N THR A 198 7.80 -28.14 -4.25
CA THR A 198 7.01 -29.23 -3.65
C THR A 198 7.71 -29.92 -2.47
N THR A 199 8.98 -29.61 -2.22
CA THR A 199 9.75 -30.03 -1.05
C THR A 199 9.43 -29.24 0.22
N LEU A 200 8.78 -28.07 0.11
CA LEU A 200 8.65 -27.13 1.23
C LEU A 200 7.71 -27.66 2.32
N LYS A 201 8.20 -27.63 3.56
CA LYS A 201 7.47 -28.01 4.78
C LYS A 201 7.13 -26.81 5.66
N SER A 202 8.00 -25.81 5.75
CA SER A 202 7.74 -24.58 6.49
C SER A 202 7.95 -23.34 5.62
N PHE A 203 6.91 -22.52 5.52
CA PHE A 203 6.91 -21.24 4.80
C PHE A 203 6.55 -20.11 5.76
N THR A 204 7.54 -19.28 6.10
CA THR A 204 7.41 -18.27 7.15
C THR A 204 7.83 -16.88 6.64
N LEU A 205 6.88 -15.95 6.58
CA LEU A 205 7.05 -14.57 6.10
C LEU A 205 6.59 -13.51 7.12
N GLU A 206 6.38 -13.87 8.39
CA GLU A 206 5.71 -13.00 9.37
C GLU A 206 6.42 -11.65 9.58
N TYR A 207 5.67 -10.59 9.85
CA TYR A 207 6.18 -9.21 10.02
C TYR A 207 6.97 -8.69 8.81
N ASN A 208 6.28 -8.55 7.67
CA ASN A 208 6.81 -8.05 6.41
C ASN A 208 5.77 -7.16 5.68
N GLN A 209 6.04 -6.80 4.41
CA GLN A 209 5.21 -5.94 3.56
C GLN A 209 4.71 -6.67 2.30
N VAL A 210 4.69 -8.01 2.33
CA VAL A 210 4.28 -8.87 1.20
C VAL A 210 2.79 -8.68 0.91
N SER A 211 2.41 -8.58 -0.37
CA SER A 211 1.11 -8.03 -0.77
C SER A 211 0.44 -8.70 -1.96
N GLY A 212 -0.87 -8.51 -2.07
CA GLY A 212 -1.71 -9.16 -3.09
C GLY A 212 -2.26 -10.52 -2.65
N PRO A 213 -2.85 -11.30 -3.57
CA PRO A 213 -3.50 -12.57 -3.25
C PRO A 213 -2.53 -13.74 -3.13
N LEU A 214 -2.92 -14.74 -2.34
CA LEU A 214 -2.29 -16.06 -2.36
C LEU A 214 -2.59 -16.72 -3.72
N PRO A 215 -1.57 -17.15 -4.50
CA PRO A 215 -1.78 -17.86 -5.76
C PRO A 215 -2.56 -19.17 -5.52
N PRO A 216 -3.60 -19.51 -6.32
CA PRO A 216 -4.28 -20.80 -6.22
C PRO A 216 -3.35 -22.01 -6.34
N GLU A 217 -2.23 -21.86 -7.03
CA GLU A 217 -1.19 -22.88 -7.20
C GLU A 217 -0.50 -23.28 -5.87
N PHE A 218 -0.64 -22.50 -4.78
CA PHE A 218 -0.20 -22.91 -3.44
C PHE A 218 -0.78 -24.26 -3.01
N GLY A 219 -1.99 -24.61 -3.47
CA GLY A 219 -2.60 -25.92 -3.22
C GLY A 219 -1.81 -27.11 -3.80
N ASN A 220 -0.78 -26.88 -4.62
CA ASN A 220 0.08 -27.93 -5.17
C ASN A 220 1.25 -28.30 -4.23
N MET A 221 1.55 -27.47 -3.23
CA MET A 221 2.64 -27.66 -2.26
C MET A 221 2.23 -28.65 -1.15
N VAL A 222 1.78 -29.85 -1.54
CA VAL A 222 1.09 -30.81 -0.65
C VAL A 222 1.91 -31.33 0.55
N ASN A 223 3.23 -31.13 0.55
CA ASN A 223 4.10 -31.48 1.67
C ASN A 223 4.19 -30.38 2.76
N ILE A 224 3.53 -29.24 2.56
CA ILE A 224 3.59 -28.12 3.51
C ILE A 224 2.92 -28.47 4.84
N GLU A 225 3.66 -28.23 5.93
CA GLU A 225 3.24 -28.49 7.31
C GLU A 225 2.99 -27.18 8.07
N ARG A 226 3.64 -26.07 7.69
CA ARG A 226 3.51 -24.75 8.33
C ARG A 226 3.41 -23.64 7.28
N ILE A 227 2.38 -22.80 7.37
CA ILE A 227 2.24 -21.55 6.60
C ILE A 227 2.01 -20.41 7.59
N LEU A 228 3.00 -19.55 7.74
CA LEU A 228 3.02 -18.47 8.73
C LEU A 228 3.25 -17.14 8.00
N ILE A 229 2.18 -16.38 7.77
CA ILE A 229 2.19 -15.16 6.94
C ILE A 229 1.51 -13.97 7.64
N SER A 230 1.43 -14.03 8.98
CA SER A 230 0.87 -12.97 9.83
C SER A 230 1.59 -11.63 9.63
N SER A 231 0.92 -10.53 9.94
CA SER A 231 1.47 -9.16 9.90
C SER A 231 2.12 -8.83 8.55
N ASN A 232 1.29 -8.82 7.51
CA ASN A 232 1.66 -8.50 6.14
C ASN A 232 0.55 -7.63 5.47
N ASN A 233 0.52 -7.59 4.14
CA ASN A 233 -0.43 -6.83 3.32
C ASN A 233 -1.12 -7.74 2.27
N PHE A 234 -1.31 -9.03 2.61
CA PHE A 234 -2.04 -9.98 1.75
C PHE A 234 -3.52 -9.59 1.64
N SER A 235 -4.14 -9.92 0.50
CA SER A 235 -5.51 -9.52 0.19
C SER A 235 -6.27 -10.52 -0.68
N GLY A 236 -7.58 -10.30 -0.86
CA GLY A 236 -8.44 -11.24 -1.60
C GLY A 236 -8.88 -12.45 -0.77
N PRO A 237 -9.61 -13.41 -1.35
CA PRO A 237 -10.09 -14.58 -0.64
C PRO A 237 -9.02 -15.66 -0.49
N LEU A 238 -9.17 -16.51 0.52
CA LEU A 238 -8.40 -17.75 0.65
C LEU A 238 -8.79 -18.73 -0.50
N PRO A 239 -7.85 -19.20 -1.34
CA PRO A 239 -8.18 -20.07 -2.46
C PRO A 239 -8.71 -21.44 -2.04
N GLU A 240 -9.80 -21.90 -2.69
CA GLU A 240 -10.37 -23.25 -2.54
C GLU A 240 -9.36 -24.38 -2.79
N THR A 241 -8.30 -24.13 -3.55
CA THR A 241 -7.20 -25.09 -3.79
C THR A 241 -6.39 -25.42 -2.54
N LEU A 242 -6.41 -24.58 -1.49
CA LEU A 242 -5.76 -24.87 -0.21
C LEU A 242 -6.41 -26.07 0.51
N ALA A 243 -7.61 -26.48 0.10
CA ALA A 243 -8.28 -27.72 0.52
C ALA A 243 -7.46 -29.00 0.29
N LYS A 244 -6.44 -28.94 -0.57
CA LYS A 244 -5.49 -30.04 -0.87
C LYS A 244 -4.40 -30.23 0.19
N LEU A 245 -4.17 -29.24 1.06
CA LEU A 245 -3.02 -29.19 1.96
C LEU A 245 -3.26 -30.00 3.25
N THR A 246 -3.54 -31.30 3.11
CA THR A 246 -3.95 -32.17 4.23
C THR A 246 -2.84 -32.45 5.25
N ASN A 247 -1.58 -32.14 4.94
CA ASN A 247 -0.43 -32.27 5.84
C ASN A 247 -0.19 -31.04 6.74
N LEU A 248 -0.98 -29.97 6.57
CA LEU A 248 -0.86 -28.71 7.29
C LEU A 248 -1.14 -28.87 8.79
N LYS A 249 -0.25 -28.32 9.63
CA LYS A 249 -0.24 -28.40 11.10
C LYS A 249 -0.35 -27.04 11.78
N ASP A 250 0.28 -26.00 11.24
CA ASP A 250 0.25 -24.62 11.77
C ASP A 250 -0.08 -23.64 10.63
N PHE A 251 -1.19 -22.91 10.76
CA PHE A 251 -1.66 -21.94 9.76
C PHE A 251 -1.95 -20.59 10.42
N ARG A 252 -1.17 -19.56 10.09
CA ARG A 252 -1.27 -18.22 10.68
C ARG A 252 -1.35 -17.14 9.61
N ILE A 253 -2.41 -16.35 9.64
CA ILE A 253 -2.74 -15.32 8.64
C ILE A 253 -3.22 -13.99 9.26
N SER A 254 -2.96 -13.79 10.55
CA SER A 254 -3.41 -12.60 11.30
C SER A 254 -2.89 -11.28 10.72
N ASP A 255 -3.51 -10.16 11.04
CA ASP A 255 -3.02 -8.81 10.72
C ASP A 255 -2.69 -8.64 9.21
N ASN A 256 -3.74 -8.82 8.41
CA ASN A 256 -3.73 -8.83 6.93
C ASN A 256 -5.10 -8.34 6.39
N HIS A 257 -5.21 -8.15 5.08
CA HIS A 257 -6.40 -7.60 4.42
C HIS A 257 -7.13 -8.64 3.53
N PHE A 258 -7.23 -9.90 3.99
CA PHE A 258 -8.02 -10.92 3.29
C PHE A 258 -9.50 -10.54 3.25
N THR A 259 -10.25 -11.15 2.33
CA THR A 259 -11.65 -10.80 2.08
C THR A 259 -12.53 -12.05 1.87
N GLY A 260 -13.85 -11.86 1.97
CA GLY A 260 -14.80 -12.98 1.96
C GLY A 260 -14.85 -13.69 3.32
N LYS A 261 -15.47 -14.88 3.35
CA LYS A 261 -15.67 -15.65 4.59
C LYS A 261 -14.55 -16.65 4.83
N ILE A 262 -14.41 -17.11 6.08
CA ILE A 262 -13.66 -18.33 6.40
C ILE A 262 -14.27 -19.50 5.59
N PRO A 263 -13.53 -20.15 4.67
CA PRO A 263 -14.12 -21.17 3.79
C PRO A 263 -14.45 -22.48 4.51
N ASN A 264 -15.41 -23.24 3.99
CA ASN A 264 -15.77 -24.56 4.54
C ASN A 264 -14.66 -25.62 4.34
N PHE A 265 -13.73 -25.44 3.41
CA PHE A 265 -12.68 -26.43 3.15
C PHE A 265 -11.69 -26.60 4.30
N ILE A 266 -11.67 -25.72 5.31
CA ILE A 266 -10.77 -25.85 6.46
C ILE A 266 -10.90 -27.21 7.16
N GLN A 267 -12.08 -27.86 7.10
CA GLN A 267 -12.32 -29.20 7.63
C GLN A 267 -11.40 -30.28 7.04
N ASN A 268 -10.84 -30.06 5.84
CA ASN A 268 -9.93 -30.98 5.17
C ASN A 268 -8.53 -31.02 5.82
N TRP A 269 -8.17 -30.01 6.61
CA TRP A 269 -6.88 -29.92 7.29
C TRP A 269 -6.89 -30.77 8.58
N THR A 270 -7.17 -32.08 8.46
CA THR A 270 -7.40 -32.98 9.60
C THR A 270 -6.21 -33.14 10.54
N ASN A 271 -5.01 -32.75 10.11
CA ASN A 271 -3.77 -32.78 10.89
C ASN A 271 -3.45 -31.44 11.59
N LEU A 272 -4.31 -30.42 11.45
CA LEU A 272 -4.06 -29.09 11.97
C LEU A 272 -4.06 -29.07 13.51
N ASP A 273 -2.97 -28.53 14.09
CA ASP A 273 -2.75 -28.37 15.53
C ASP A 273 -2.92 -26.90 15.96
N LYS A 274 -2.51 -25.94 15.11
CA LYS A 274 -2.63 -24.50 15.36
C LYS A 274 -3.26 -23.74 14.18
N LEU A 275 -4.26 -22.91 14.49
CA LEU A 275 -5.01 -22.09 13.54
C LEU A 275 -5.20 -20.67 14.09
N VAL A 276 -4.58 -19.68 13.44
CA VAL A 276 -4.55 -18.28 13.91
C VAL A 276 -4.98 -17.32 12.78
N MET A 277 -6.14 -16.67 12.95
CA MET A 277 -6.79 -15.79 11.96
C MET A 277 -7.25 -14.44 12.57
N GLN A 278 -6.49 -13.88 13.51
CA GLN A 278 -6.87 -12.69 14.28
C GLN A 278 -6.71 -11.41 13.45
N ALA A 279 -7.75 -10.56 13.38
CA ALA A 279 -7.74 -9.33 12.57
C ALA A 279 -7.26 -9.56 11.12
N SER A 280 -7.73 -10.66 10.50
CA SER A 280 -7.29 -11.13 9.17
C SER A 280 -8.06 -10.50 7.99
N GLY A 281 -9.06 -9.66 8.27
CA GLY A 281 -10.00 -9.11 7.28
C GLY A 281 -11.14 -10.05 6.86
N LEU A 282 -11.05 -11.33 7.23
CA LEU A 282 -12.08 -12.34 6.94
C LEU A 282 -13.40 -12.05 7.67
N GLN A 283 -14.48 -12.47 7.03
CA GLN A 283 -15.85 -12.26 7.49
C GLN A 283 -16.45 -13.49 8.17
N GLY A 284 -17.29 -13.23 9.16
CA GLY A 284 -18.04 -14.25 9.87
C GLY A 284 -19.28 -14.77 9.13
N PRO A 285 -19.99 -15.74 9.72
CA PRO A 285 -19.66 -16.40 10.99
C PRO A 285 -18.57 -17.47 10.84
N ILE A 286 -18.05 -17.97 11.96
CA ILE A 286 -17.16 -19.14 11.99
C ILE A 286 -17.94 -20.36 11.49
N PRO A 287 -17.47 -21.08 10.46
CA PRO A 287 -18.24 -22.16 9.86
C PRO A 287 -18.26 -23.41 10.77
N SER A 288 -19.43 -24.02 10.93
CA SER A 288 -19.65 -25.15 11.86
C SER A 288 -18.80 -26.39 11.57
N VAL A 289 -18.31 -26.54 10.35
CA VAL A 289 -17.39 -27.61 9.93
C VAL A 289 -16.00 -27.53 10.58
N ILE A 290 -15.67 -26.43 11.29
CA ILE A 290 -14.49 -26.33 12.15
C ILE A 290 -14.42 -27.46 13.20
N SER A 291 -15.57 -28.05 13.56
CA SER A 291 -15.69 -29.24 14.41
C SER A 291 -14.95 -30.48 13.88
N GLY A 292 -14.63 -30.55 12.58
CA GLY A 292 -13.83 -31.62 11.99
C GLY A 292 -12.35 -31.59 12.40
N LEU A 293 -11.84 -30.46 12.90
CA LEU A 293 -10.44 -30.25 13.29
C LEU A 293 -10.12 -30.87 14.66
N THR A 294 -10.34 -32.17 14.79
CA THR A 294 -10.23 -32.92 16.07
C THR A 294 -8.83 -32.91 16.69
N GLN A 295 -7.78 -32.66 15.90
CA GLN A 295 -6.39 -32.60 16.37
C GLN A 295 -6.01 -31.25 16.98
N LEU A 296 -6.79 -30.20 16.74
CA LEU A 296 -6.44 -28.80 17.02
C LEU A 296 -6.25 -28.54 18.53
N SER A 297 -5.12 -27.95 18.90
CA SER A 297 -4.79 -27.54 20.27
C SER A 297 -4.73 -26.02 20.47
N ASP A 298 -4.52 -25.22 19.43
CA ASP A 298 -4.48 -23.75 19.51
C ASP A 298 -5.37 -23.14 18.41
N LEU A 299 -6.55 -22.63 18.80
CA LEU A 299 -7.54 -22.01 17.93
C LEU A 299 -7.70 -20.54 18.30
N ARG A 300 -7.28 -19.63 17.41
CA ARG A 300 -7.44 -18.18 17.60
C ARG A 300 -8.07 -17.53 16.37
N ILE A 301 -9.29 -17.05 16.53
CA ILE A 301 -10.01 -16.29 15.51
C ILE A 301 -10.51 -15.03 16.21
N SER A 302 -10.28 -13.85 15.63
CA SER A 302 -10.81 -12.62 16.18
C SER A 302 -11.10 -11.55 15.15
N ASP A 303 -11.99 -10.64 15.55
CA ASP A 303 -12.31 -9.40 14.83
C ASP A 303 -12.98 -9.68 13.46
N LEU A 304 -13.97 -10.57 13.50
CA LEU A 304 -14.76 -10.99 12.33
C LEU A 304 -15.95 -10.05 12.08
N ASN A 305 -15.85 -9.26 11.01
CA ASN A 305 -16.97 -8.50 10.48
C ASN A 305 -18.05 -9.44 9.89
N GLY A 306 -19.33 -9.20 10.14
CA GLY A 306 -20.41 -10.00 9.57
C GLY A 306 -21.70 -10.03 10.39
N THR A 307 -22.45 -11.12 10.25
CA THR A 307 -23.72 -11.38 10.95
C THR A 307 -23.52 -12.20 12.22
N ASP A 308 -24.32 -11.92 13.23
CA ASP A 308 -24.35 -12.64 14.51
C ASP A 308 -24.62 -14.15 14.33
N ALA A 309 -23.98 -14.97 15.17
CA ALA A 309 -24.08 -16.43 15.11
C ALA A 309 -23.93 -17.10 16.48
N PRO A 310 -24.51 -18.31 16.68
CA PRO A 310 -24.30 -19.08 17.90
C PRO A 310 -22.85 -19.53 18.06
N PHE A 311 -22.48 -19.91 19.28
CA PHE A 311 -21.15 -20.46 19.59
C PHE A 311 -20.83 -21.69 18.70
N PRO A 312 -19.63 -21.76 18.06
CA PRO A 312 -19.30 -22.86 17.15
C PRO A 312 -19.17 -24.21 17.88
N PRO A 313 -19.49 -25.35 17.22
CA PRO A 313 -19.50 -26.66 17.87
C PRO A 313 -18.07 -27.19 18.14
N LEU A 314 -17.52 -26.90 19.32
CA LEU A 314 -16.15 -27.29 19.73
C LEU A 314 -16.11 -28.43 20.77
N SER A 315 -17.21 -29.17 20.95
CA SER A 315 -17.29 -30.28 21.93
C SER A 315 -16.23 -31.34 21.64
N ASN A 316 -16.17 -31.83 20.40
CA ASN A 316 -15.39 -33.01 19.98
C ASN A 316 -13.90 -32.72 19.71
N MET A 317 -13.36 -31.65 20.31
CA MET A 317 -11.96 -31.22 20.17
C MET A 317 -11.25 -31.41 21.53
N PRO A 318 -10.66 -32.59 21.82
CA PRO A 318 -10.14 -32.93 23.14
C PRO A 318 -8.74 -32.35 23.42
N ARG A 319 -8.00 -31.95 22.38
CA ARG A 319 -6.63 -31.42 22.48
C ARG A 319 -6.55 -29.92 22.77
N MET A 320 -7.68 -29.21 22.76
CA MET A 320 -7.75 -27.75 22.90
C MET A 320 -7.05 -27.25 24.18
N LYS A 321 -5.98 -26.47 24.00
CA LYS A 321 -5.22 -25.75 25.03
C LYS A 321 -5.48 -24.25 24.98
N THR A 322 -5.62 -23.67 23.80
CA THR A 322 -5.85 -22.23 23.62
C THR A 322 -7.06 -22.03 22.72
N LEU A 323 -8.07 -21.32 23.24
CA LEU A 323 -9.29 -20.98 22.53
C LEU A 323 -9.54 -19.48 22.64
N VAL A 324 -9.25 -18.75 21.57
CA VAL A 324 -9.53 -17.31 21.43
C VAL A 324 -10.58 -17.13 20.34
N LEU A 325 -11.77 -16.66 20.72
CA LEU A 325 -12.89 -16.32 19.84
C LEU A 325 -13.36 -14.87 20.07
N LYS A 326 -12.42 -13.97 20.31
CA LYS A 326 -12.66 -12.55 20.61
C LYS A 326 -13.37 -11.84 19.45
N SER A 327 -14.31 -10.93 19.72
CA SER A 327 -14.83 -10.00 18.70
C SER A 327 -15.36 -10.73 17.44
N CYS A 328 -16.09 -11.82 17.63
CA CYS A 328 -16.54 -12.75 16.58
C CYS A 328 -18.06 -12.69 16.33
N ASN A 329 -18.76 -11.68 16.89
CA ASN A 329 -20.22 -11.54 16.85
C ASN A 329 -20.99 -12.77 17.38
N ILE A 330 -20.41 -13.49 18.35
CA ILE A 330 -21.02 -14.69 18.92
C ILE A 330 -22.16 -14.31 19.89
N ILE A 331 -23.33 -14.93 19.71
CA ILE A 331 -24.54 -14.76 20.54
C ILE A 331 -24.89 -16.03 21.32
N GLY A 332 -25.69 -15.87 22.38
CA GLY A 332 -26.25 -16.98 23.16
C GLY A 332 -25.44 -17.31 24.41
N ALA A 333 -25.70 -18.48 25.02
CA ALA A 333 -25.04 -18.89 26.25
C ALA A 333 -23.64 -19.48 26.03
N ILE A 334 -22.74 -19.28 27.00
CA ILE A 334 -21.45 -19.97 27.05
C ILE A 334 -21.71 -21.48 27.18
N PRO A 335 -21.23 -22.35 26.26
CA PRO A 335 -21.54 -23.77 26.33
C PRO A 335 -20.89 -24.44 27.56
N PRO A 336 -21.68 -25.17 28.39
CA PRO A 336 -21.14 -25.81 29.60
C PRO A 336 -19.98 -26.77 29.33
N TYR A 337 -19.92 -27.45 28.19
CA TYR A 337 -18.84 -28.41 27.89
C TYR A 337 -17.42 -27.80 27.90
N LEU A 338 -17.28 -26.48 27.85
CA LEU A 338 -15.99 -25.79 28.02
C LEU A 338 -15.43 -25.98 29.44
N GLY A 339 -16.30 -26.07 30.45
CA GLY A 339 -15.92 -26.33 31.85
C GLY A 339 -15.23 -27.68 32.06
N ASP A 340 -15.48 -28.66 31.18
CA ASP A 340 -14.94 -30.01 31.27
C ASP A 340 -13.70 -30.25 30.37
N LYS A 341 -13.18 -29.21 29.70
CA LYS A 341 -11.96 -29.33 28.88
C LYS A 341 -10.69 -29.26 29.74
N ILE A 342 -10.30 -30.40 30.31
CA ILE A 342 -9.13 -30.59 31.20
C ILE A 342 -7.77 -30.11 30.66
N ASN A 343 -7.64 -29.87 29.35
CA ASN A 343 -6.41 -29.39 28.71
C ASN A 343 -6.40 -27.88 28.45
N LEU A 344 -7.53 -27.19 28.63
CA LEU A 344 -7.73 -25.81 28.20
C LEU A 344 -7.01 -24.84 29.15
N LYS A 345 -5.96 -24.20 28.66
CA LYS A 345 -5.11 -23.23 29.36
C LYS A 345 -5.54 -21.79 29.17
N THR A 346 -5.86 -21.39 27.94
CA THR A 346 -6.35 -20.03 27.64
C THR A 346 -7.74 -20.10 27.03
N LEU A 347 -8.68 -19.38 27.63
CA LEU A 347 -10.02 -19.14 27.10
C LEU A 347 -10.27 -17.63 26.97
N ASP A 348 -10.41 -17.12 25.76
CA ASP A 348 -10.84 -15.75 25.49
C ASP A 348 -12.11 -15.73 24.64
N LEU A 349 -13.20 -15.24 25.21
CA LEU A 349 -14.48 -15.03 24.54
C LEU A 349 -14.88 -13.53 24.54
N SER A 350 -13.92 -12.63 24.73
CA SER A 350 -14.18 -11.21 24.97
C SER A 350 -14.80 -10.47 23.77
N PHE A 351 -15.52 -9.40 24.06
CA PHE A 351 -16.15 -8.50 23.08
C PHE A 351 -17.13 -9.21 22.13
N ASN A 352 -17.87 -10.18 22.65
CA ASN A 352 -18.97 -10.86 21.97
C ASN A 352 -20.33 -10.41 22.56
N LYS A 353 -21.40 -11.06 22.12
CA LYS A 353 -22.79 -10.82 22.55
C LYS A 353 -23.30 -12.01 23.38
N LEU A 354 -22.42 -12.64 24.16
CA LEU A 354 -22.78 -13.78 25.00
C LEU A 354 -23.65 -13.34 26.17
N THR A 355 -24.61 -14.19 26.52
CA THR A 355 -25.70 -13.94 27.47
C THR A 355 -25.86 -15.09 28.45
N GLY A 356 -26.59 -14.89 29.55
CA GLY A 356 -26.83 -15.95 30.53
C GLY A 356 -25.70 -16.09 31.54
N GLU A 357 -25.76 -17.12 32.37
CA GLU A 357 -24.84 -17.31 33.50
C GLU A 357 -23.53 -17.99 33.08
N ILE A 358 -22.45 -17.77 33.85
CA ILE A 358 -21.21 -18.53 33.70
C ILE A 358 -21.50 -19.98 34.15
N PRO A 359 -21.26 -21.01 33.31
CA PRO A 359 -21.63 -22.39 33.66
C PRO A 359 -20.94 -22.86 34.94
N SER A 360 -21.69 -23.48 35.86
CA SER A 360 -21.19 -23.86 37.19
C SER A 360 -20.04 -24.89 37.16
N ASN A 361 -19.90 -25.67 36.09
CA ASN A 361 -18.76 -26.58 35.90
C ASN A 361 -17.46 -25.85 35.47
N PHE A 362 -17.47 -24.53 35.23
CA PHE A 362 -16.25 -23.74 35.10
C PHE A 362 -15.38 -23.81 36.37
N ASP A 363 -15.95 -24.15 37.53
CA ASP A 363 -15.18 -24.45 38.75
C ASP A 363 -14.12 -25.55 38.57
N ARG A 364 -14.26 -26.43 37.55
CA ARG A 364 -13.25 -27.42 37.12
C ARG A 364 -12.23 -26.84 36.14
N LEU A 365 -12.69 -25.99 35.20
CA LEU A 365 -11.79 -25.26 34.30
C LEU A 365 -10.84 -24.35 35.10
N LEU A 366 -11.27 -23.83 36.25
CA LEU A 366 -10.42 -23.09 37.18
C LEU A 366 -9.31 -23.90 37.84
N ASP A 367 -9.35 -25.24 37.80
CA ASP A 367 -8.27 -26.08 38.31
C ASP A 367 -7.16 -26.32 37.24
N VAL A 368 -7.44 -26.04 35.95
CA VAL A 368 -6.50 -26.31 34.83
C VAL A 368 -6.13 -25.10 33.98
N ALA A 369 -7.04 -24.14 33.80
CA ALA A 369 -6.84 -22.96 32.96
C ALA A 369 -5.85 -21.99 33.61
N ASP A 370 -4.97 -21.42 32.80
CA ASP A 370 -4.04 -20.38 33.22
C ASP A 370 -4.70 -19.00 33.07
N TYR A 371 -5.50 -18.76 32.02
CA TYR A 371 -6.20 -17.48 31.79
C TYR A 371 -7.64 -17.65 31.28
N ILE A 372 -8.56 -16.81 31.78
CA ILE A 372 -9.97 -16.76 31.32
C ILE A 372 -10.41 -15.30 31.12
N TYR A 373 -10.76 -14.94 29.89
CA TYR A 373 -11.30 -13.62 29.54
C TYR A 373 -12.71 -13.75 28.97
N LEU A 374 -13.68 -13.08 29.61
CA LEU A 374 -15.07 -12.95 29.16
C LEU A 374 -15.46 -11.47 28.99
N THR A 375 -14.49 -10.55 29.04
CA THR A 375 -14.64 -9.08 29.02
C THR A 375 -15.59 -8.58 27.92
N GLY A 376 -16.41 -7.56 28.20
CA GLY A 376 -17.31 -6.95 27.22
C GLY A 376 -18.44 -7.84 26.69
N ASN A 377 -18.96 -8.78 27.48
CA ASN A 377 -20.16 -9.58 27.16
C ASN A 377 -21.40 -9.14 27.98
N ALA A 378 -22.57 -9.78 27.78
CA ALA A 378 -23.83 -9.47 28.44
C ALA A 378 -24.28 -10.58 29.44
N LEU A 379 -23.36 -11.02 30.29
CA LEU A 379 -23.57 -12.15 31.20
C LEU A 379 -24.41 -11.76 32.44
N THR A 380 -25.16 -12.74 32.93
CA THR A 380 -26.10 -12.61 34.06
C THR A 380 -25.70 -13.55 35.20
N GLY A 381 -26.46 -13.52 36.31
CA GLY A 381 -26.23 -14.42 37.43
C GLY A 381 -25.05 -14.03 38.33
N PRO A 382 -24.75 -14.87 39.34
CA PRO A 382 -23.58 -14.70 40.19
C PRO A 382 -22.29 -15.13 39.49
N VAL A 383 -21.18 -14.45 39.81
CA VAL A 383 -19.84 -14.95 39.48
C VAL A 383 -19.50 -16.09 40.46
N PRO A 384 -19.10 -17.29 40.00
CA PRO A 384 -18.70 -18.38 40.87
C PRO A 384 -17.61 -17.98 41.88
N GLU A 385 -17.76 -18.39 43.13
CA GLU A 385 -16.93 -17.87 44.23
C GLU A 385 -15.43 -18.19 44.05
N ARG A 386 -15.10 -19.33 43.43
CA ARG A 386 -13.72 -19.69 43.06
C ARG A 386 -13.09 -18.69 42.08
N MET A 387 -13.86 -18.12 41.15
CA MET A 387 -13.36 -17.11 40.21
C MET A 387 -12.99 -15.82 40.94
N LEU A 388 -13.80 -15.41 41.92
CA LEU A 388 -13.53 -14.23 42.76
C LEU A 388 -12.25 -14.37 43.59
N ARG A 389 -11.85 -15.61 43.93
CA ARG A 389 -10.62 -15.92 44.68
C ARG A 389 -9.35 -16.04 43.81
N ARG A 390 -9.48 -16.12 42.48
CA ARG A 390 -8.36 -16.36 41.53
C ARG A 390 -8.19 -15.19 40.52
N GLY A 391 -8.45 -13.97 40.98
CA GLY A 391 -8.77 -12.81 40.13
C GLY A 391 -7.70 -12.33 39.14
N ASP A 392 -6.40 -12.40 39.46
CA ASP A 392 -5.32 -11.82 38.62
C ASP A 392 -5.15 -12.49 37.24
N ASN A 393 -5.82 -13.62 37.00
CA ASN A 393 -5.80 -14.34 35.72
C ASN A 393 -7.18 -14.40 35.04
N ILE A 394 -8.21 -13.81 35.64
CA ILE A 394 -9.61 -13.90 35.19
C ILE A 394 -10.13 -12.49 34.93
N ASN A 395 -10.61 -12.21 33.71
CA ASN A 395 -11.22 -10.93 33.39
C ASN A 395 -12.70 -11.06 33.02
N LEU A 396 -13.56 -10.41 33.81
CA LEU A 396 -15.01 -10.32 33.64
C LEU A 396 -15.43 -8.85 33.45
N PHE A 397 -14.51 -7.96 33.08
CA PHE A 397 -14.73 -6.52 33.09
C PHE A 397 -15.87 -6.12 32.16
N GLY A 398 -16.73 -5.22 32.63
CA GLY A 398 -17.95 -4.79 31.93
C GLY A 398 -18.98 -5.89 31.64
N SER A 399 -18.82 -7.12 32.16
CA SER A 399 -19.53 -8.30 31.64
C SER A 399 -20.64 -8.87 32.51
N SER A 400 -20.77 -8.44 33.77
CA SER A 400 -21.72 -9.03 34.73
C SER A 400 -22.76 -8.01 35.24
N ALA A 401 -24.03 -8.37 35.09
CA ALA A 401 -25.17 -7.47 35.32
C ALA A 401 -25.76 -7.51 36.74
N LEU A 402 -25.00 -7.94 37.76
CA LEU A 402 -25.52 -8.08 39.14
C LEU A 402 -25.83 -6.71 39.76
N GLY A 403 -27.09 -6.28 39.67
CA GLY A 403 -27.65 -5.11 40.35
C GLY A 403 -27.38 -3.77 39.67
N ILE A 404 -28.23 -3.43 38.69
CA ILE A 404 -28.40 -2.08 38.15
C ILE A 404 -28.93 -1.15 39.25
N ASN A 405 -28.23 -0.05 39.53
CA ASN A 405 -28.86 1.23 39.86
C ASN A 405 -27.84 2.39 39.81
N SER A 406 -28.28 3.53 39.27
CA SER A 406 -27.61 4.85 39.25
C SER A 406 -26.16 4.95 38.70
N THR A 407 -26.05 5.59 37.53
CA THR A 407 -24.97 6.55 37.15
C THR A 407 -23.53 6.09 36.83
N GLY A 408 -23.15 4.82 36.96
CA GLY A 408 -21.76 4.37 36.70
C GLY A 408 -21.62 3.20 35.71
N VAL A 409 -20.61 3.27 34.82
CA VAL A 409 -20.34 2.26 33.76
C VAL A 409 -19.54 1.03 34.27
N VAL A 410 -19.16 0.99 35.55
CA VAL A 410 -18.30 -0.07 36.12
C VAL A 410 -19.02 -0.83 37.24
N PRO A 411 -19.50 -2.07 37.00
CA PRO A 411 -20.25 -2.87 37.99
C PRO A 411 -19.52 -3.12 39.32
N CYS A 412 -18.18 -3.07 39.32
CA CYS A 412 -17.33 -3.40 40.45
C CYS A 412 -17.16 -2.27 41.49
N LEU A 413 -17.48 -1.01 41.17
CA LEU A 413 -17.14 0.16 41.99
C LEU A 413 -18.12 0.48 43.14
N LYS A 414 -19.04 -0.44 43.50
CA LYS A 414 -20.21 -0.18 44.36
C LYS A 414 -19.92 0.33 45.79
N SER A 415 -18.68 0.22 46.26
CA SER A 415 -18.25 0.64 47.61
C SER A 415 -17.54 1.99 47.64
N PHE A 416 -17.19 2.59 46.50
CA PHE A 416 -16.36 3.80 46.49
C PHE A 416 -17.15 5.05 46.91
N ARG A 417 -16.71 5.70 48.00
CA ARG A 417 -17.28 6.97 48.49
C ARG A 417 -16.34 8.12 48.15
N CYS A 418 -16.83 9.09 47.39
CA CYS A 418 -16.04 10.26 47.02
C CYS A 418 -15.73 11.17 48.22
N PRO A 419 -14.55 11.84 48.22
CA PRO A 419 -14.30 12.99 49.07
C PRO A 419 -15.35 14.10 48.86
N ARG A 420 -15.52 14.98 49.85
CA ARG A 420 -16.41 16.16 49.71
C ARG A 420 -15.96 17.08 48.58
N ASP A 421 -14.64 17.20 48.41
CA ASP A 421 -14.00 18.00 47.37
C ASP A 421 -13.81 17.17 46.08
N LEU A 422 -14.92 16.98 45.35
CA LEU A 422 -14.94 16.34 44.03
C LEU A 422 -14.03 17.08 43.03
N SER A 423 -13.24 16.33 42.26
CA SER A 423 -12.21 16.91 41.38
C SER A 423 -12.76 17.49 40.07
N HIS A 424 -12.02 18.47 39.54
CA HIS A 424 -12.23 19.11 38.24
C HIS A 424 -11.26 18.62 37.15
N SER A 425 -10.20 17.89 37.50
CA SER A 425 -9.23 17.31 36.57
C SER A 425 -8.42 16.18 37.22
N PHE A 426 -7.77 15.36 36.42
CA PHE A 426 -6.78 14.35 36.82
C PHE A 426 -5.87 14.09 35.61
N HIS A 427 -4.63 13.67 35.86
CA HIS A 427 -3.64 13.36 34.82
C HIS A 427 -2.83 12.16 35.30
N ILE A 428 -2.63 11.15 34.45
CA ILE A 428 -2.00 9.88 34.83
C ILE A 428 -0.75 9.69 33.98
N ASN A 429 0.39 9.38 34.61
CA ASN A 429 1.58 8.91 33.89
C ASN A 429 1.48 7.39 33.72
N CYS A 430 0.81 6.94 32.65
CA CYS A 430 0.40 5.54 32.43
C CYS A 430 1.59 4.56 32.35
N GLY A 431 1.78 3.74 33.37
CA GLY A 431 2.97 2.88 33.53
C GLY A 431 4.21 3.59 34.09
N GLY A 432 4.08 4.82 34.59
CA GLY A 432 5.18 5.68 35.01
C GLY A 432 5.03 6.26 36.41
N ARG A 433 6.11 6.92 36.89
CA ARG A 433 6.15 7.61 38.19
C ARG A 433 5.51 8.98 38.14
N GLN A 434 5.20 9.55 39.31
CA GLN A 434 4.62 10.89 39.43
C GLN A 434 5.59 11.92 38.85
N VAL A 435 5.10 12.79 37.97
CA VAL A 435 5.88 13.80 37.26
C VAL A 435 5.17 15.15 37.35
N GLU A 436 5.89 16.20 37.72
CA GLU A 436 5.46 17.59 37.50
C GLU A 436 6.07 18.09 36.19
N THR A 437 5.22 18.65 35.33
CA THR A 437 5.59 19.22 34.04
C THR A 437 6.01 20.68 34.14
N SER A 438 6.63 21.21 33.09
CA SER A 438 7.02 22.63 32.95
C SER A 438 5.84 23.60 33.15
N GLY A 439 4.60 23.15 32.88
CA GLY A 439 3.36 23.88 33.14
C GLY A 439 2.81 23.80 34.57
N ARG A 440 3.53 23.18 35.52
CA ARG A 440 3.09 22.81 36.88
C ARG A 440 1.86 21.89 36.91
N VAL A 441 1.64 21.14 35.83
CA VAL A 441 0.64 20.06 35.82
C VAL A 441 1.30 18.81 36.37
N VAL A 442 0.77 18.29 37.48
CA VAL A 442 1.19 17.04 38.10
C VAL A 442 0.43 15.88 37.46
N PHE A 443 1.17 14.90 36.97
CA PHE A 443 0.69 13.59 36.54
C PHE A 443 0.94 12.58 37.65
N GLU A 444 -0.12 11.89 38.08
CA GLU A 444 -0.13 10.89 39.15
C GLU A 444 0.56 9.58 38.71
N ASP A 445 1.15 8.83 39.64
CA ASP A 445 1.90 7.60 39.37
C ASP A 445 0.99 6.39 39.09
N ASP A 446 1.31 5.67 38.02
CA ASP A 446 0.72 4.39 37.65
C ASP A 446 1.82 3.31 37.61
N ILE A 447 2.43 3.07 38.76
CA ILE A 447 3.60 2.18 38.95
C ILE A 447 3.22 0.71 39.23
N ASP A 448 1.94 0.34 39.17
CA ASP A 448 1.53 -1.05 39.35
C ASP A 448 2.07 -1.90 38.19
N THR A 449 2.65 -3.07 38.51
CA THR A 449 3.21 -3.97 37.47
C THR A 449 2.16 -4.54 36.52
N ALA A 450 0.87 -4.38 36.85
CA ALA A 450 -0.28 -4.97 36.18
C ALA A 450 -0.16 -6.50 36.05
N GLY A 451 -0.80 -7.03 35.02
CA GLY A 451 -0.90 -8.46 34.75
C GLY A 451 -1.88 -8.73 33.61
N ALA A 452 -1.91 -10.01 33.20
CA ALA A 452 -2.74 -10.52 32.12
C ALA A 452 -4.25 -10.33 32.34
N SER A 453 -4.70 -10.28 33.60
CA SER A 453 -5.94 -9.65 34.02
C SER A 453 -5.65 -8.77 35.23
N LYS A 454 -5.78 -7.45 35.11
CA LYS A 454 -5.71 -6.56 36.27
C LYS A 454 -6.94 -5.70 36.38
N PHE A 455 -7.36 -5.48 37.62
CA PHE A 455 -8.12 -4.31 38.03
C PHE A 455 -7.33 -3.65 39.17
N TYR A 456 -6.94 -2.39 38.99
CA TYR A 456 -6.14 -1.63 39.95
C TYR A 456 -6.92 -0.41 40.43
N LEU A 457 -7.08 -0.31 41.75
CA LEU A 457 -7.62 0.87 42.41
C LEU A 457 -6.45 1.77 42.84
N SER A 458 -6.36 2.97 42.27
CA SER A 458 -5.32 3.92 42.64
C SER A 458 -5.54 4.51 44.03
N ARG A 459 -4.48 5.06 44.62
CA ARG A 459 -4.57 5.93 45.81
C ARG A 459 -5.17 7.30 45.49
N TYR A 460 -5.32 7.63 44.21
CA TYR A 460 -5.93 8.84 43.67
C TYR A 460 -7.33 8.57 43.10
N ASN A 461 -7.94 9.58 42.47
CA ASN A 461 -9.30 9.53 41.94
C ASN A 461 -9.40 8.83 40.56
N TRP A 462 -8.78 7.66 40.39
CA TRP A 462 -8.91 6.84 39.17
C TRP A 462 -8.64 5.34 39.41
N VAL A 463 -9.02 4.52 38.43
CA VAL A 463 -8.73 3.08 38.35
C VAL A 463 -8.28 2.69 36.94
N PHE A 464 -7.57 1.56 36.78
CA PHE A 464 -7.33 0.95 35.46
C PHE A 464 -7.70 -0.53 35.43
N SER A 465 -7.94 -1.06 34.23
CA SER A 465 -7.96 -2.48 33.96
C SER A 465 -7.16 -2.83 32.71
N SER A 466 -6.34 -3.88 32.80
CA SER A 466 -5.64 -4.51 31.68
C SER A 466 -6.24 -5.88 31.38
N THR A 467 -6.34 -6.22 30.09
CA THR A 467 -6.81 -7.53 29.61
C THR A 467 -5.83 -8.11 28.60
N GLY A 468 -5.59 -9.42 28.69
CA GLY A 468 -4.73 -10.18 27.80
C GLY A 468 -3.32 -10.37 28.33
N HIS A 469 -2.82 -11.61 28.22
CA HIS A 469 -1.38 -11.91 28.21
C HIS A 469 -0.83 -11.74 26.80
N PHE A 470 0.47 -11.46 26.70
CA PHE A 470 1.13 -11.61 25.42
C PHE A 470 1.19 -13.11 25.10
N MET A 471 0.95 -13.45 23.84
CA MET A 471 0.92 -14.83 23.36
C MET A 471 2.00 -14.98 22.30
N ASP A 472 2.68 -16.12 22.31
CA ASP A 472 3.79 -16.42 21.38
C ASP A 472 5.00 -15.45 21.49
N ASN A 473 5.13 -14.70 22.59
CA ASN A 473 6.40 -14.15 23.05
C ASN A 473 7.08 -15.20 23.95
N ASP A 474 8.34 -15.53 23.68
CA ASP A 474 9.00 -16.71 24.30
C ASP A 474 9.59 -16.40 25.70
N ASN A 475 8.88 -15.61 26.50
CA ASN A 475 9.27 -15.14 27.82
C ASN A 475 8.42 -15.80 28.92
N ASP A 476 9.05 -16.40 29.92
CA ASP A 476 8.34 -16.97 31.08
C ASP A 476 7.66 -15.90 31.98
N VAL A 477 7.93 -14.61 31.75
CA VAL A 477 7.40 -13.47 32.51
C VAL A 477 7.08 -12.29 31.59
N ASP A 478 5.80 -11.95 31.48
CA ASP A 478 5.33 -10.74 30.79
C ASP A 478 5.67 -9.44 31.53
N THR A 479 6.04 -8.40 30.79
CA THR A 479 6.16 -7.03 31.30
C THR A 479 5.08 -6.12 30.73
N TYR A 480 4.19 -5.62 31.60
CA TYR A 480 3.10 -4.70 31.21
C TYR A 480 3.47 -3.22 31.32
N ILE A 481 4.77 -2.92 31.43
CA ILE A 481 5.35 -1.57 31.38
C ILE A 481 6.60 -1.64 30.49
N ALA A 482 6.59 -0.88 29.40
CA ALA A 482 7.79 -0.57 28.64
C ALA A 482 8.59 0.55 29.34
N THR A 483 9.92 0.49 29.24
CA THR A 483 10.83 1.57 29.64
C THR A 483 11.59 2.05 28.40
N ASN A 484 11.90 3.35 28.37
CA ASN A 484 12.52 3.98 27.21
C ASN A 484 14.01 3.60 27.08
N THR A 485 14.41 3.12 25.90
CA THR A 485 15.80 2.73 25.60
C THR A 485 16.67 3.87 25.07
N SER A 486 16.07 5.02 24.74
CA SER A 486 16.69 6.11 24.00
C SER A 486 16.64 7.46 24.74
N ARG A 487 17.43 8.44 24.30
CA ARG A 487 17.39 9.80 24.84
C ARG A 487 16.34 10.63 24.12
N LEU A 488 15.34 11.11 24.86
CA LEU A 488 14.33 12.02 24.34
C LEU A 488 14.81 13.47 24.36
N ALA A 489 14.71 14.15 23.21
CA ALA A 489 15.08 15.55 23.02
C ALA A 489 13.83 16.45 22.95
N MET A 490 12.96 16.36 23.96
CA MET A 490 11.69 17.09 24.02
C MET A 490 11.40 17.62 25.43
N ASN A 491 10.59 18.68 25.51
CA ASN A 491 10.08 19.21 26.78
C ASN A 491 9.24 18.15 27.51
N ASP A 492 9.30 18.18 28.84
CA ASP A 492 8.59 17.23 29.73
C ASP A 492 8.81 15.74 29.39
N SER A 493 10.00 15.42 28.82
CA SER A 493 10.46 14.08 28.46
C SER A 493 10.41 13.04 29.59
N SER A 494 10.34 13.47 30.84
CA SER A 494 10.09 12.64 32.03
C SER A 494 8.75 11.90 32.00
N LEU A 495 7.73 12.42 31.29
CA LEU A 495 6.46 11.70 31.05
C LEU A 495 6.65 10.49 30.13
N TYR A 496 7.61 10.55 29.21
CA TYR A 496 7.79 9.57 28.13
C TYR A 496 8.97 8.61 28.42
N GLY A 497 9.38 8.48 29.69
CA GLY A 497 10.40 7.52 30.13
C GLY A 497 9.88 6.08 30.26
N SER A 498 8.57 5.89 30.26
CA SER A 498 7.88 4.60 30.45
C SER A 498 6.47 4.65 29.89
N ALA A 499 5.90 3.52 29.48
CA ALA A 499 4.53 3.43 28.99
C ALA A 499 3.89 2.07 29.36
N ARG A 500 2.62 2.07 29.77
CA ARG A 500 1.87 0.83 30.04
C ARG A 500 1.51 0.09 28.75
N LEU A 501 1.68 -1.23 28.78
CA LEU A 501 1.38 -2.14 27.67
C LEU A 501 0.15 -3.02 27.98
N SER A 502 -0.60 -3.42 26.95
CA SER A 502 -1.65 -4.46 27.02
C SER A 502 -1.93 -5.02 25.62
N PRO A 503 -2.08 -6.35 25.44
CA PRO A 503 -2.26 -6.96 24.12
C PRO A 503 -3.73 -7.11 23.69
N LEU A 504 -4.73 -7.02 24.58
CA LEU A 504 -6.15 -7.09 24.19
C LEU A 504 -6.93 -5.79 24.45
N SER A 505 -6.78 -5.18 25.63
CA SER A 505 -7.37 -3.86 25.95
C SER A 505 -6.86 -3.29 27.27
N LEU A 506 -6.48 -2.01 27.26
CA LEU A 506 -6.19 -1.19 28.43
C LEU A 506 -7.28 -0.13 28.61
N THR A 507 -7.84 0.01 29.81
CA THR A 507 -8.92 0.98 30.08
C THR A 507 -8.72 1.70 31.41
N TYR A 508 -8.70 3.03 31.38
CA TYR A 508 -8.66 3.89 32.57
C TYR A 508 -10.02 4.54 32.84
N TYR A 509 -10.34 4.74 34.12
CA TYR A 509 -11.54 5.43 34.57
C TYR A 509 -11.20 6.46 35.64
N GLY A 510 -11.46 7.74 35.37
CA GLY A 510 -11.54 8.75 36.42
C GLY A 510 -12.81 8.54 37.26
N ILE A 511 -12.67 8.58 38.58
CA ILE A 511 -13.76 8.49 39.57
C ILE A 511 -13.88 9.81 40.33
N CYS A 512 -15.04 10.09 40.94
CA CYS A 512 -15.25 11.28 41.78
C CYS A 512 -14.95 12.64 41.11
N LEU A 513 -15.06 12.67 39.79
CA LEU A 513 -15.16 13.88 38.98
C LEU A 513 -16.55 14.52 39.16
N ARG A 514 -16.62 15.85 39.06
CA ARG A 514 -17.91 16.56 39.04
C ARG A 514 -18.63 16.34 37.71
N ASN A 515 -19.96 16.44 37.70
CA ASN A 515 -20.72 16.43 36.45
C ASN A 515 -20.39 17.69 35.64
N GLY A 516 -19.85 17.52 34.42
CA GLY A 516 -19.41 18.61 33.56
C GLY A 516 -18.83 18.14 32.24
N ASN A 517 -18.41 19.08 31.39
CA ASN A 517 -17.74 18.79 30.13
C ASN A 517 -16.22 18.74 30.35
N TYR A 518 -15.59 17.63 29.97
CA TYR A 518 -14.16 17.40 30.12
C TYR A 518 -13.43 17.42 28.77
N THR A 519 -12.25 18.01 28.74
CA THR A 519 -11.28 17.78 27.66
C THR A 519 -10.49 16.52 28.02
N VAL A 520 -10.38 15.57 27.09
CA VAL A 520 -9.55 14.37 27.23
C VAL A 520 -8.38 14.49 26.27
N ASN A 521 -7.18 14.63 26.82
CA ASN A 521 -5.94 14.56 26.06
C ASN A 521 -5.35 13.16 26.25
N LEU A 522 -4.99 12.49 25.16
CA LEU A 522 -4.25 11.23 25.19
C LEU A 522 -2.87 11.49 24.61
N HIS A 523 -1.85 10.99 25.30
CA HIS A 523 -0.45 11.16 24.93
C HIS A 523 0.13 9.77 24.63
N PHE A 524 0.69 9.60 23.45
CA PHE A 524 1.32 8.36 22.99
C PHE A 524 2.78 8.65 22.64
N ALA A 525 3.66 7.66 22.83
CA ALA A 525 5.06 7.76 22.46
C ALA A 525 5.62 6.37 22.15
N GLU A 526 6.40 6.26 21.08
CA GLU A 526 7.12 5.04 20.74
C GLU A 526 8.48 5.05 21.45
N ILE A 527 8.58 4.28 22.53
CA ILE A 527 9.75 4.27 23.42
C ILE A 527 10.60 2.99 23.34
N MET A 528 10.14 2.03 22.53
CA MET A 528 10.79 0.74 22.27
C MET A 528 11.33 0.62 20.83
N PHE A 529 10.92 1.52 19.94
CA PHE A 529 11.23 1.49 18.51
C PHE A 529 12.27 2.56 18.19
N THR A 530 13.16 2.25 17.25
CA THR A 530 14.27 3.11 16.86
C THR A 530 14.14 3.52 15.40
N ASN A 531 14.29 4.82 15.11
CA ASN A 531 14.26 5.35 13.73
C ASN A 531 15.58 5.09 12.97
N ASP A 532 16.25 3.98 13.26
CA ASP A 532 17.49 3.53 12.63
C ASP A 532 17.23 2.39 11.62
N LYS A 533 18.28 1.96 10.92
CA LYS A 533 18.16 0.98 9.83
C LYS A 533 18.35 -0.45 10.32
N THR A 534 17.60 -0.80 11.36
CA THR A 534 17.64 -2.10 12.04
C THR A 534 16.30 -2.84 11.94
N PHE A 535 16.27 -4.14 12.20
CA PHE A 535 15.01 -4.90 12.25
C PHE A 535 14.08 -4.41 13.39
N SER A 536 14.62 -3.80 14.45
CA SER A 536 13.86 -3.19 15.56
C SER A 536 13.14 -1.88 15.19
N SER A 537 13.26 -1.40 13.96
CA SER A 537 12.47 -0.32 13.38
C SER A 537 11.17 -0.79 12.68
N LEU A 538 10.76 -2.05 12.90
CA LEU A 538 9.57 -2.65 12.30
C LEU A 538 8.46 -2.86 13.33
N GLY A 539 7.31 -2.22 13.13
CA GLY A 539 6.05 -2.67 13.72
C GLY A 539 4.92 -1.66 13.67
N ARG A 540 3.79 -2.08 13.10
CA ARG A 540 2.52 -1.31 13.13
C ARG A 540 2.04 -1.14 14.58
N ARG A 541 1.47 0.02 14.94
CA ARG A 541 0.89 0.32 16.26
C ARG A 541 -0.57 0.75 16.18
N ILE A 542 -1.36 -0.08 15.50
CA ILE A 542 -2.77 0.15 15.19
C ILE A 542 -3.67 -0.32 16.35
N PHE A 543 -4.54 0.55 16.86
CA PHE A 543 -5.60 0.19 17.82
C PHE A 543 -6.81 1.13 17.80
N ASN A 544 -7.92 0.67 18.38
CA ASN A 544 -9.17 1.44 18.47
C ASN A 544 -9.25 2.22 19.79
N ILE A 545 -9.57 3.52 19.71
CA ILE A 545 -9.69 4.40 20.89
C ILE A 545 -11.16 4.59 21.25
N TYR A 546 -11.51 4.23 22.47
CA TYR A 546 -12.85 4.41 23.04
C TYR A 546 -12.84 5.42 24.19
N ILE A 547 -13.76 6.37 24.19
CA ILE A 547 -14.00 7.31 25.29
C ILE A 547 -15.43 7.10 25.80
N GLN A 548 -15.58 6.82 27.10
CA GLN A 548 -16.86 6.49 27.73
C GLN A 548 -17.65 5.37 26.99
N GLY A 549 -16.94 4.37 26.48
CA GLY A 549 -17.51 3.25 25.71
C GLY A 549 -17.83 3.56 24.24
N LYS A 550 -17.66 4.80 23.78
CA LYS A 550 -17.86 5.20 22.38
C LYS A 550 -16.53 5.23 21.62
N LEU A 551 -16.49 4.58 20.45
CA LEU A 551 -15.38 4.66 19.49
C LEU A 551 -15.18 6.12 19.02
N VAL A 552 -13.95 6.63 19.11
CA VAL A 552 -13.57 8.01 18.70
C VAL A 552 -12.40 8.07 17.72
N ARG A 553 -11.59 7.01 17.65
CA ARG A 553 -10.68 6.68 16.55
C ARG A 553 -10.73 5.19 16.30
N GLU A 554 -10.75 4.84 15.02
CA GLU A 554 -10.67 3.49 14.49
C GLU A 554 -9.31 3.38 13.79
N ASP A 555 -8.64 2.24 13.91
CA ASP A 555 -7.32 1.94 13.34
C ASP A 555 -6.25 3.05 13.56
N PHE A 556 -6.19 3.62 14.78
CA PHE A 556 -5.20 4.65 15.13
C PHE A 556 -3.80 4.05 15.19
N ASN A 557 -2.91 4.45 14.28
CA ASN A 557 -1.50 4.09 14.26
C ASN A 557 -0.65 5.19 14.92
N ILE A 558 0.24 4.84 15.85
CA ILE A 558 1.11 5.83 16.52
C ILE A 558 2.13 6.43 15.54
N GLU A 559 2.74 5.58 14.68
CA GLU A 559 3.78 5.95 13.71
C GLU A 559 3.31 7.10 12.79
N ASP A 560 2.13 6.95 12.17
CA ASP A 560 1.57 7.94 11.22
C ASP A 560 1.23 9.31 11.84
N GLU A 561 0.89 9.35 13.15
CA GLU A 561 0.55 10.59 13.86
C GLU A 561 1.78 11.22 14.56
N ALA A 562 2.84 10.44 14.80
CA ALA A 562 4.10 10.92 15.40
C ALA A 562 4.99 11.67 14.38
N ASP A 563 4.93 11.32 13.10
CA ASP A 563 5.78 11.91 12.04
C ASP A 563 5.36 13.34 11.64
N PHE A 564 4.41 13.96 12.36
CA PHE A 564 3.86 15.29 12.08
C PHE A 564 4.41 16.45 12.95
N GLU A 565 5.58 16.33 13.58
CA GLU A 565 6.27 17.52 14.10
C GLU A 565 7.82 17.39 14.10
N ILE A 566 8.48 18.20 13.26
CA ILE A 566 9.89 18.58 13.45
C ILE A 566 9.89 20.04 13.92
N PRO A 567 10.11 20.32 15.21
CA PRO A 567 10.31 21.67 15.70
C PRO A 567 11.53 22.32 15.04
N GLN A 568 11.39 23.58 14.61
CA GLN A 568 12.55 24.37 14.21
C GLN A 568 13.32 24.80 15.47
N GLU A 569 14.52 24.25 15.68
CA GLU A 569 15.46 24.84 16.64
C GLU A 569 15.89 26.23 16.17
N ASP A 570 15.54 27.25 16.94
CA ASP A 570 16.00 28.63 16.75
C ASP A 570 17.23 28.93 17.64
N GLY A 571 18.19 29.71 17.13
CA GLY A 571 19.29 30.24 17.95
C GLY A 571 20.73 29.73 17.69
N GLY A 572 21.17 29.61 16.42
CA GLY A 572 22.59 29.37 16.07
C GLY A 572 23.38 30.66 15.72
N LYS A 573 24.51 30.93 16.40
CA LYS A 573 25.30 32.18 16.21
C LYS A 573 25.85 32.36 14.79
N LYS A 574 25.79 33.59 14.27
CA LYS A 574 26.37 33.99 12.97
C LYS A 574 27.89 33.78 12.92
N ILE A 575 28.36 32.99 11.97
CA ILE A 575 29.79 32.81 11.64
C ILE A 575 30.30 34.02 10.82
N SER A 576 31.55 34.43 11.00
CA SER A 576 32.12 35.58 10.29
C SER A 576 32.54 35.23 8.84
N PRO A 577 32.47 36.19 7.89
CA PRO A 577 32.79 35.93 6.48
C PRO A 577 34.21 35.39 6.23
N GLY A 578 35.19 35.80 7.04
CA GLY A 578 36.59 35.40 6.87
C GLY A 578 36.84 33.89 7.02
N LEU A 579 36.09 33.21 7.89
CA LEU A 579 36.23 31.77 8.09
C LEU A 579 35.76 30.99 6.86
N VAL A 580 34.69 31.44 6.21
CA VAL A 580 34.13 30.82 5.00
C VAL A 580 35.13 30.88 3.84
N VAL A 581 35.79 32.03 3.64
CA VAL A 581 36.81 32.19 2.59
C VAL A 581 38.01 31.27 2.82
N GLY A 582 38.46 31.12 4.08
CA GLY A 582 39.57 30.21 4.43
C GLY A 582 39.26 28.73 4.13
N ILE A 583 38.02 28.29 4.36
CA ILE A 583 37.58 26.92 4.08
C ILE A 583 37.49 26.67 2.56
N VAL A 584 37.01 27.63 1.76
CA VAL A 584 36.92 27.47 0.31
C VAL A 584 38.31 27.36 -0.34
N LEU A 585 39.29 28.16 0.11
CA LEU A 585 40.64 28.16 -0.45
C LEU A 585 41.45 26.90 -0.10
N SER A 586 41.26 26.33 1.09
CA SER A 586 41.94 25.08 1.47
C SER A 586 41.41 23.86 0.69
N VAL A 587 40.09 23.76 0.51
CA VAL A 587 39.46 22.68 -0.30
C VAL A 587 39.91 22.73 -1.76
N LEU A 588 39.96 23.91 -2.38
CA LEU A 588 40.45 24.09 -3.75
C LEU A 588 41.91 23.62 -3.92
N SER A 589 42.76 23.89 -2.93
CA SER A 589 44.17 23.50 -2.95
C SER A 589 44.36 21.97 -2.90
N VAL A 590 43.54 21.26 -2.11
CA VAL A 590 43.58 19.78 -2.01
C VAL A 590 43.12 19.12 -3.31
N VAL A 591 42.05 19.63 -3.95
CA VAL A 591 41.56 19.10 -5.23
C VAL A 591 42.61 19.21 -6.33
N LEU A 592 43.35 20.32 -6.39
CA LEU A 592 44.42 20.52 -7.36
C LEU A 592 45.61 19.57 -7.13
N MET A 593 45.98 19.27 -5.89
CA MET A 593 46.99 18.24 -5.59
C MET A 593 46.56 16.86 -6.09
N ILE A 594 45.31 16.45 -5.84
CA ILE A 594 44.79 15.15 -6.27
C ILE A 594 44.84 15.02 -7.79
N MET A 595 44.41 16.06 -8.53
CA MET A 595 44.49 16.10 -9.99
C MET A 595 45.94 15.99 -10.50
N GLY A 596 46.89 16.68 -9.86
CA GLY A 596 48.32 16.57 -10.19
C GLY A 596 48.88 15.15 -10.00
N VAL A 597 48.55 14.49 -8.87
CA VAL A 597 48.98 13.11 -8.59
C VAL A 597 48.39 12.10 -9.58
N LEU A 598 47.12 12.28 -9.98
CA LEU A 598 46.48 11.44 -10.99
C LEU A 598 47.13 11.61 -12.38
N TRP A 599 47.56 12.82 -12.74
CA TRP A 599 48.25 13.06 -14.01
C TRP A 599 49.68 12.49 -14.00
N TRP A 600 50.40 12.61 -12.88
CA TRP A 600 51.79 12.15 -12.74
C TRP A 600 51.92 10.61 -12.73
N LYS A 601 50.87 9.86 -12.37
CA LYS A 601 50.88 8.39 -12.31
C LYS A 601 50.53 7.64 -13.62
N GLY A 602 50.35 8.34 -14.74
CA GLY A 602 50.50 7.75 -16.08
C GLY A 602 49.50 6.66 -16.53
N CYS A 603 48.36 6.48 -15.85
CA CYS A 603 47.39 5.41 -16.16
C CYS A 603 46.38 5.79 -17.26
N ILE A 604 46.80 5.78 -18.52
CA ILE A 604 45.90 5.88 -19.69
C ILE A 604 46.20 4.73 -20.68
N PHE A 605 45.14 4.07 -21.17
CA PHE A 605 45.11 2.91 -22.09
C PHE A 605 45.66 1.55 -21.59
N ARG A 606 44.73 0.61 -21.36
CA ARG A 606 44.64 -0.61 -22.19
C ARG A 606 43.19 -1.17 -22.22
N LYS A 607 42.88 -1.96 -23.25
CA LYS A 607 41.67 -2.83 -23.32
C LYS A 607 42.04 -4.25 -22.90
N HIS A 608 41.04 -5.09 -22.56
CA HIS A 608 40.56 -6.19 -23.43
C HIS A 608 39.99 -7.39 -22.62
N GLU A 609 38.70 -7.38 -22.26
CA GLU A 609 38.09 -8.47 -21.48
C GLU A 609 36.58 -8.62 -21.77
N ILE A 610 36.24 -9.21 -22.93
CA ILE A 610 34.86 -9.55 -23.36
C ILE A 610 34.81 -10.89 -24.14
N ASP A 611 35.91 -11.35 -24.76
CA ASP A 611 35.91 -12.44 -25.76
C ASP A 611 35.67 -13.87 -25.20
N GLN A 612 35.66 -14.04 -23.88
CA GLN A 612 35.71 -15.36 -23.24
C GLN A 612 34.36 -15.87 -22.69
N GLU A 613 33.42 -14.99 -22.32
CA GLU A 613 32.08 -15.40 -21.83
C GLU A 613 31.15 -15.86 -22.97
N LEU A 614 31.30 -15.28 -24.17
CA LEU A 614 30.38 -15.51 -25.30
C LEU A 614 30.56 -16.86 -26.02
N ARG A 615 31.53 -17.68 -25.63
CA ARG A 615 31.77 -19.02 -26.22
C ARG A 615 31.09 -20.17 -25.46
N GLY A 616 30.43 -19.89 -24.34
CA GLY A 616 29.74 -20.89 -23.51
C GLY A 616 28.29 -21.20 -23.92
N LEU A 617 27.77 -20.56 -24.97
CA LEU A 617 26.40 -20.75 -25.45
C LEU A 617 26.40 -21.46 -26.81
N ASP A 618 25.94 -22.71 -26.83
CA ASP A 618 25.84 -23.56 -28.02
C ASP A 618 24.64 -23.13 -28.90
N LEU A 619 24.81 -22.00 -29.59
CA LEU A 619 23.79 -21.30 -30.35
C LEU A 619 23.73 -21.82 -31.81
N GLN A 620 22.58 -22.33 -32.22
CA GLN A 620 22.31 -22.79 -33.60
C GLN A 620 22.27 -21.67 -34.68
N THR A 621 22.76 -20.47 -34.37
CA THR A 621 22.89 -19.33 -35.31
C THR A 621 24.33 -19.23 -35.80
N GLY A 622 24.53 -19.09 -37.12
CA GLY A 622 25.86 -19.11 -37.72
C GLY A 622 26.79 -18.00 -37.22
N SER A 623 28.09 -18.29 -37.16
CA SER A 623 29.12 -17.28 -36.90
C SER A 623 29.76 -16.83 -38.21
N PHE A 624 30.00 -15.52 -38.33
CA PHE A 624 30.68 -14.90 -39.47
C PHE A 624 31.92 -14.15 -38.98
N THR A 625 32.99 -14.19 -39.78
CA THR A 625 34.20 -13.39 -39.52
C THR A 625 34.06 -11.95 -40.04
N LEU A 626 34.79 -11.01 -39.45
CA LEU A 626 34.80 -9.61 -39.90
C LEU A 626 35.35 -9.50 -41.33
N ARG A 627 36.25 -10.40 -41.73
CA ARG A 627 36.74 -10.52 -43.12
C ARG A 627 35.62 -10.91 -44.10
N GLN A 628 34.78 -11.89 -43.76
CA GLN A 628 33.64 -12.27 -44.60
C GLN A 628 32.62 -11.12 -44.71
N ILE A 629 32.28 -10.47 -43.60
CA ILE A 629 31.29 -9.38 -43.60
C ILE A 629 31.82 -8.12 -44.31
N LYS A 630 33.10 -7.80 -44.18
CA LYS A 630 33.73 -6.72 -44.97
C LYS A 630 33.78 -7.04 -46.46
N ALA A 631 34.07 -8.27 -46.85
CA ALA A 631 33.96 -8.66 -48.26
C ALA A 631 32.51 -8.50 -48.77
N ALA A 632 31.53 -8.94 -47.99
CA ALA A 632 30.12 -8.91 -48.39
C ALA A 632 29.51 -7.50 -48.51
N THR A 633 29.97 -6.53 -47.70
CA THR A 633 29.42 -5.15 -47.65
C THR A 633 30.24 -4.12 -48.43
N ASN A 634 31.27 -4.54 -49.19
CA ASN A 634 32.30 -3.67 -49.77
C ASN A 634 32.98 -2.78 -48.69
N ASN A 635 33.44 -3.40 -47.61
CA ASN A 635 34.02 -2.76 -46.41
C ASN A 635 33.12 -1.66 -45.82
N PHE A 636 31.82 -1.93 -45.73
CA PHE A 636 30.78 -0.99 -45.25
C PHE A 636 30.69 0.30 -46.07
N ASP A 637 30.77 0.18 -47.41
CA ASP A 637 30.59 1.28 -48.35
C ASP A 637 29.31 2.09 -48.02
N PRO A 638 29.37 3.43 -47.86
CA PRO A 638 28.19 4.26 -47.62
C PRO A 638 27.08 4.08 -48.67
N LYS A 639 27.40 3.69 -49.91
CA LYS A 639 26.41 3.38 -50.96
C LYS A 639 25.58 2.12 -50.66
N ASN A 640 26.10 1.22 -49.84
CA ASN A 640 25.41 0.00 -49.39
C ASN A 640 24.59 0.23 -48.09
N LYS A 641 24.64 1.42 -47.48
CA LYS A 641 23.89 1.74 -46.26
C LYS A 641 22.39 1.84 -46.56
N ILE A 642 21.59 0.95 -45.97
CA ILE A 642 20.13 0.85 -46.19
C ILE A 642 19.29 1.47 -45.06
N GLY A 643 19.91 1.83 -43.95
CA GLY A 643 19.26 2.52 -42.83
C GLY A 643 20.22 2.84 -41.69
N GLU A 644 19.75 3.63 -40.73
CA GLU A 644 20.43 3.94 -39.47
C GLU A 644 19.39 4.36 -38.42
N GLY A 645 19.63 4.00 -37.16
CA GLY A 645 18.81 4.40 -36.01
C GLY A 645 19.67 4.53 -34.76
N GLY A 646 19.06 4.75 -33.59
CA GLY A 646 19.76 5.04 -32.33
C GLY A 646 20.83 4.02 -31.90
N PHE A 647 20.78 2.80 -32.44
CA PHE A 647 21.68 1.69 -32.10
C PHE A 647 22.78 1.44 -33.15
N GLY A 648 22.69 2.07 -34.34
CA GLY A 648 23.74 2.04 -35.38
C GLY A 648 23.24 1.87 -36.82
N PRO A 649 24.17 1.88 -37.80
CA PRO A 649 23.88 1.73 -39.23
C PRO A 649 23.59 0.28 -39.65
N VAL A 650 22.84 0.14 -40.74
CA VAL A 650 22.55 -1.13 -41.41
C VAL A 650 22.99 -1.07 -42.87
N TYR A 651 23.71 -2.09 -43.34
CA TYR A 651 24.23 -2.20 -44.70
C TYR A 651 23.66 -3.42 -45.41
N LYS A 652 23.40 -3.30 -46.71
CA LYS A 652 23.19 -4.45 -47.60
C LYS A 652 24.54 -5.11 -47.88
N GLY A 653 24.56 -6.44 -47.96
CA GLY A 653 25.71 -7.20 -48.44
C GLY A 653 25.34 -8.42 -49.25
N PHE A 654 26.34 -9.03 -49.89
CA PHE A 654 26.24 -10.25 -50.66
C PHE A 654 27.28 -11.26 -50.17
N LEU A 655 26.84 -12.42 -49.70
CA LEU A 655 27.73 -13.52 -49.33
C LEU A 655 28.31 -14.21 -50.58
N LYS A 656 29.37 -15.01 -50.42
CA LYS A 656 30.11 -15.65 -51.52
C LYS A 656 29.29 -16.63 -52.37
N ASP A 657 28.19 -17.13 -51.82
CA ASP A 657 27.19 -18.00 -52.44
C ASP A 657 26.12 -17.20 -53.24
N GLY A 658 26.16 -15.86 -53.18
CA GLY A 658 25.14 -14.97 -53.75
C GLY A 658 24.02 -14.60 -52.78
N THR A 659 24.00 -15.12 -51.55
CA THR A 659 22.96 -14.84 -50.56
C THR A 659 22.99 -13.36 -50.15
N ILE A 660 21.86 -12.68 -50.33
CA ILE A 660 21.72 -11.25 -50.00
C ILE A 660 21.38 -11.11 -48.50
N ILE A 661 22.15 -10.29 -47.79
CA ILE A 661 22.06 -10.11 -46.34
C ILE A 661 21.89 -8.64 -45.93
N ALA A 662 21.29 -8.43 -44.76
CA ALA A 662 21.27 -7.15 -44.06
C ALA A 662 22.17 -7.23 -42.82
N VAL A 663 23.19 -6.37 -42.77
CA VAL A 663 24.20 -6.34 -41.71
C VAL A 663 23.99 -5.11 -40.83
N LYS A 664 23.55 -5.32 -39.60
CA LYS A 664 23.37 -4.27 -38.58
C LYS A 664 24.65 -4.17 -37.74
N GLN A 665 25.23 -2.96 -37.66
CA GLN A 665 26.45 -2.67 -36.91
C GLN A 665 26.12 -1.95 -35.61
N LEU A 666 26.46 -2.57 -34.47
CA LEU A 666 26.13 -2.10 -33.13
C LEU A 666 27.34 -1.45 -32.43
N SER A 667 27.07 -0.46 -31.58
CA SER A 667 28.12 0.34 -30.93
C SER A 667 28.75 -0.37 -29.72
N SER A 668 29.94 -0.93 -29.91
CA SER A 668 30.73 -1.57 -28.84
C SER A 668 31.36 -0.61 -27.81
N LYS A 669 31.00 0.69 -27.86
CA LYS A 669 31.52 1.73 -26.95
C LYS A 669 30.58 2.08 -25.79
N SER A 670 29.36 1.55 -25.75
CA SER A 670 28.42 1.75 -24.65
C SER A 670 28.06 0.42 -23.98
N LYS A 671 27.84 0.44 -22.66
CA LYS A 671 27.27 -0.72 -21.92
C LYS A 671 25.89 -1.11 -22.45
N GLN A 672 25.19 -0.18 -23.11
CA GLN A 672 23.90 -0.37 -23.73
C GLN A 672 23.98 -1.22 -25.02
N GLY A 673 24.87 -0.87 -25.96
CA GLY A 673 25.00 -1.60 -27.24
C GLY A 673 25.42 -3.06 -27.06
N ASN A 674 26.27 -3.35 -26.06
CA ASN A 674 26.61 -4.73 -25.69
C ASN A 674 25.38 -5.50 -25.15
N ARG A 675 24.55 -4.84 -24.32
CA ARG A 675 23.34 -5.44 -23.74
C ARG A 675 22.27 -5.69 -24.80
N GLU A 676 22.13 -4.78 -25.76
CA GLU A 676 21.21 -4.90 -26.91
C GLU A 676 21.64 -6.04 -27.85
N PHE A 677 22.95 -6.18 -28.13
CA PHE A 677 23.50 -7.29 -28.90
C PHE A 677 23.20 -8.66 -28.27
N VAL A 678 23.44 -8.81 -26.95
CA VAL A 678 23.14 -10.04 -26.21
C VAL A 678 21.64 -10.32 -26.17
N ASN A 679 20.80 -9.29 -26.00
CA ASN A 679 19.33 -9.43 -26.03
C ASN A 679 18.83 -9.88 -27.43
N GLU A 680 19.33 -9.31 -28.52
CA GLU A 680 18.89 -9.67 -29.88
C GLU A 680 19.31 -11.09 -30.27
N ILE A 681 20.51 -11.55 -29.89
CA ILE A 681 20.92 -12.94 -30.08
C ILE A 681 20.11 -13.89 -29.19
N GLY A 682 20.00 -13.58 -27.89
CA GLY A 682 19.31 -14.43 -26.92
C GLY A 682 17.81 -14.60 -27.16
N MET A 683 17.13 -13.59 -27.73
CA MET A 683 15.70 -13.68 -28.05
C MET A 683 15.44 -14.29 -29.43
N ILE A 684 16.23 -13.97 -30.46
CA ILE A 684 15.90 -14.34 -31.86
C ILE A 684 16.37 -15.76 -32.21
N SER A 685 17.45 -16.25 -31.60
CA SER A 685 17.95 -17.63 -31.81
C SER A 685 16.91 -18.72 -31.47
N ALA A 686 15.95 -18.44 -30.59
CA ALA A 686 14.90 -19.37 -30.16
C ALA A 686 13.59 -19.27 -30.97
N LEU A 687 13.51 -18.42 -31.99
CA LEU A 687 12.26 -18.07 -32.69
C LEU A 687 12.30 -18.40 -34.19
N GLN A 688 11.42 -19.30 -34.62
CA GLN A 688 11.16 -19.58 -36.05
C GLN A 688 9.67 -19.48 -36.34
N HIS A 689 9.27 -18.45 -37.09
CA HIS A 689 7.88 -18.25 -37.53
C HIS A 689 7.86 -17.53 -38.89
N PRO A 690 6.96 -17.87 -39.84
CA PRO A 690 6.93 -17.28 -41.18
C PRO A 690 6.84 -15.75 -41.20
N ASN A 691 6.22 -15.14 -40.19
CA ASN A 691 6.05 -13.69 -40.05
C ASN A 691 7.06 -13.01 -39.07
N LEU A 692 8.21 -13.64 -38.78
CA LEU A 692 9.31 -13.02 -38.04
C LEU A 692 10.60 -12.99 -38.87
N VAL A 693 11.46 -11.98 -38.66
CA VAL A 693 12.69 -11.78 -39.47
C VAL A 693 13.76 -12.78 -39.05
N LYS A 694 14.28 -13.55 -40.00
CA LYS A 694 15.29 -14.56 -39.74
C LYS A 694 16.67 -13.92 -39.54
N LEU A 695 17.24 -14.10 -38.34
CA LEU A 695 18.67 -13.91 -38.10
C LEU A 695 19.42 -15.12 -38.70
N TYR A 696 20.37 -14.86 -39.59
CA TYR A 696 21.29 -15.89 -40.10
C TYR A 696 22.48 -16.10 -39.18
N GLY A 697 22.93 -15.04 -38.48
CA GLY A 697 24.08 -15.14 -37.60
C GLY A 697 24.62 -13.83 -37.05
N CYS A 698 25.79 -13.90 -36.44
CA CYS A 698 26.50 -12.75 -35.87
C CYS A 698 28.01 -12.78 -36.17
N CYS A 699 28.66 -11.63 -36.01
CA CYS A 699 30.12 -11.49 -36.02
C CYS A 699 30.54 -10.73 -34.75
N ILE A 700 31.47 -11.34 -34.01
CA ILE A 700 32.05 -10.82 -32.76
C ILE A 700 33.57 -10.88 -32.96
N GLU A 701 34.18 -9.75 -33.33
CA GLU A 701 35.64 -9.66 -33.48
C GLU A 701 36.15 -8.34 -32.89
N GLY A 702 36.83 -8.44 -31.74
CA GLY A 702 37.46 -7.32 -31.03
C GLY A 702 36.45 -6.26 -30.56
N ASN A 703 36.29 -5.19 -31.34
CA ASN A 703 35.35 -4.09 -31.06
C ASN A 703 34.24 -3.97 -32.11
N GLN A 704 33.95 -5.03 -32.87
CA GLN A 704 32.85 -5.07 -33.84
C GLN A 704 31.82 -6.09 -33.40
N LEU A 705 30.61 -5.61 -33.09
CA LEU A 705 29.42 -6.40 -32.83
C LEU A 705 28.48 -6.21 -34.02
N LEU A 706 28.27 -7.28 -34.80
CA LEU A 706 27.48 -7.23 -36.03
C LEU A 706 26.44 -8.34 -36.03
N LEU A 707 25.22 -8.04 -36.48
CA LEU A 707 24.13 -8.99 -36.66
C LEU A 707 23.76 -9.11 -38.14
N VAL A 708 23.54 -10.34 -38.60
CA VAL A 708 23.35 -10.70 -40.01
C VAL A 708 21.96 -11.29 -40.20
N TYR A 709 21.07 -10.55 -40.84
CA TYR A 709 19.68 -10.92 -41.09
C TYR A 709 19.43 -11.24 -42.57
N GLU A 710 18.31 -11.91 -42.85
CA GLU A 710 17.76 -12.02 -44.21
C GLU A 710 17.49 -10.62 -44.81
N PHE A 711 17.82 -10.43 -46.09
CA PHE A 711 17.53 -9.17 -46.79
C PHE A 711 16.12 -9.19 -47.41
N LEU A 712 15.24 -8.32 -46.91
CA LEU A 712 13.85 -8.22 -47.37
C LEU A 712 13.71 -7.11 -48.42
N VAL A 713 13.44 -7.51 -49.66
CA VAL A 713 13.63 -6.71 -50.88
C VAL A 713 12.74 -5.46 -50.93
N ASN A 714 11.50 -5.55 -50.47
CA ASN A 714 10.58 -4.42 -50.42
C ASN A 714 10.87 -3.45 -49.26
N ASN A 715 11.93 -3.71 -48.47
CA ASN A 715 12.30 -2.95 -47.28
C ASN A 715 11.10 -2.84 -46.33
N SER A 716 10.84 -1.69 -45.73
CA SER A 716 9.79 -1.51 -44.74
C SER A 716 8.46 -1.00 -45.30
N LEU A 717 7.37 -1.41 -44.66
CA LEU A 717 5.99 -0.99 -44.93
C LEU A 717 5.80 0.55 -44.82
N ALA A 718 6.68 1.27 -44.14
CA ALA A 718 6.70 2.74 -44.20
C ALA A 718 6.99 3.29 -45.61
N ARG A 719 7.77 2.60 -46.46
CA ARG A 719 8.01 3.05 -47.84
C ARG A 719 6.73 3.02 -48.70
N PRO A 720 6.00 1.89 -48.81
CA PRO A 720 4.72 1.84 -49.52
C PRO A 720 3.64 2.79 -48.98
N LEU A 721 3.65 3.10 -47.68
CA LEU A 721 2.61 3.92 -47.06
C LEU A 721 2.94 5.43 -47.03
N PHE A 722 4.21 5.81 -46.82
CA PHE A 722 4.64 7.19 -46.50
C PHE A 722 5.77 7.73 -47.41
N GLY A 723 6.31 6.89 -48.31
CA GLY A 723 7.27 7.36 -49.31
C GLY A 723 6.67 8.35 -50.30
N HIS A 724 7.52 9.09 -51.01
CA HIS A 724 7.09 9.92 -52.17
C HIS A 724 6.32 9.06 -53.21
N LYS A 725 5.42 9.70 -53.97
CA LYS A 725 4.46 9.03 -54.88
C LYS A 725 5.06 7.98 -55.81
N GLU A 726 6.29 8.17 -56.27
CA GLU A 726 7.01 7.24 -57.18
C GLU A 726 7.43 5.92 -56.50
N CYS A 727 7.46 5.87 -55.16
CA CYS A 727 7.85 4.72 -54.35
C CYS A 727 6.68 4.01 -53.66
N GLN A 728 5.42 4.46 -53.86
CA GLN A 728 4.25 3.90 -53.19
C GLN A 728 3.70 2.68 -53.93
N LEU A 729 4.00 1.47 -53.42
CA LEU A 729 3.34 0.23 -53.87
C LEU A 729 1.84 0.29 -53.55
N LYS A 730 0.99 -0.03 -54.55
CA LYS A 730 -0.47 0.11 -54.48
C LYS A 730 -1.13 -1.01 -53.67
N LEU A 731 -0.86 -1.04 -52.36
CA LEU A 731 -1.44 -2.00 -51.40
C LEU A 731 -2.97 -1.90 -51.37
N ASP A 732 -3.66 -2.85 -52.00
CA ASP A 732 -5.12 -2.93 -52.00
C ASP A 732 -5.69 -3.42 -50.65
N TRP A 733 -7.03 -3.46 -50.51
CA TRP A 733 -7.64 -3.85 -49.24
C TRP A 733 -7.38 -5.32 -48.87
N PRO A 734 -7.53 -6.32 -49.77
CA PRO A 734 -7.12 -7.70 -49.50
C PRO A 734 -5.65 -7.83 -49.05
N THR A 735 -4.73 -7.12 -49.70
CA THR A 735 -3.29 -7.11 -49.33
C THR A 735 -3.08 -6.52 -47.94
N ARG A 736 -3.78 -5.43 -47.60
CA ARG A 736 -3.69 -4.81 -46.26
C ARG A 736 -4.31 -5.70 -45.19
N GLN A 737 -5.41 -6.38 -45.47
CA GLN A 737 -6.00 -7.36 -44.56
C GLN A 737 -5.06 -8.55 -44.34
N LYS A 738 -4.43 -9.09 -45.40
CA LYS A 738 -3.37 -10.11 -45.33
C LYS A 738 -2.20 -9.65 -44.45
N ILE A 739 -1.78 -8.39 -44.58
CA ILE A 739 -0.73 -7.78 -43.75
C ILE A 739 -1.17 -7.69 -42.28
N CYS A 740 -2.34 -7.10 -41.97
CA CYS A 740 -2.81 -6.99 -40.59
C CYS A 740 -2.98 -8.37 -39.91
N VAL A 741 -3.50 -9.36 -40.64
CA VAL A 741 -3.61 -10.75 -40.14
C VAL A 741 -2.23 -11.40 -39.94
N GLY A 742 -1.25 -11.15 -40.83
CA GLY A 742 0.11 -11.64 -40.66
C GLY A 742 0.82 -11.06 -39.43
N ILE A 743 0.63 -9.77 -39.14
CA ILE A 743 1.16 -9.13 -37.92
C ILE A 743 0.45 -9.67 -36.68
N ALA A 744 -0.88 -9.80 -36.71
CA ALA A 744 -1.65 -10.35 -35.61
C ALA A 744 -1.23 -11.79 -35.27
N LYS A 745 -1.00 -12.64 -36.29
CA LYS A 745 -0.47 -14.00 -36.12
C LYS A 745 0.95 -14.02 -35.56
N ALA A 746 1.84 -13.13 -36.02
CA ALA A 746 3.18 -13.01 -35.45
C ALA A 746 3.16 -12.62 -33.96
N LEU A 747 2.25 -11.73 -33.56
CA LEU A 747 2.09 -11.30 -32.16
C LEU A 747 1.40 -12.37 -31.31
N ALA A 748 0.37 -13.06 -31.81
CA ALA A 748 -0.25 -14.20 -31.13
C ALA A 748 0.77 -15.32 -30.89
N TYR A 749 1.54 -15.69 -31.93
CA TYR A 749 2.64 -16.64 -31.80
C TYR A 749 3.62 -16.22 -30.69
N LEU A 750 4.11 -14.98 -30.73
CA LEU A 750 5.06 -14.47 -29.73
C LEU A 750 4.51 -14.38 -28.29
N HIS A 751 3.22 -14.11 -28.12
CA HIS A 751 2.62 -13.94 -26.80
C HIS A 751 2.12 -15.26 -26.19
N GLU A 752 1.68 -16.22 -27.02
CA GLU A 752 0.88 -17.35 -26.57
C GLU A 752 1.47 -18.71 -26.98
N GLU A 753 2.02 -18.85 -28.18
CA GLU A 753 2.44 -20.13 -28.77
C GLU A 753 3.96 -20.40 -28.71
N SER A 754 4.80 -19.36 -28.67
CA SER A 754 6.26 -19.51 -28.68
C SER A 754 6.80 -19.97 -27.32
N ARG A 755 7.81 -20.86 -27.36
CA ARG A 755 8.44 -21.50 -26.18
C ARG A 755 8.88 -20.50 -25.10
N LEU A 756 9.22 -19.28 -25.49
CA LEU A 756 9.36 -18.12 -24.62
C LEU A 756 8.26 -17.12 -24.99
N LYS A 757 7.43 -16.71 -24.02
CA LYS A 757 6.38 -15.71 -24.24
C LYS A 757 6.99 -14.31 -24.26
N ILE A 758 7.23 -13.80 -25.46
CA ILE A 758 8.02 -12.59 -25.73
C ILE A 758 7.10 -11.46 -26.17
N VAL A 759 6.95 -10.45 -25.31
CA VAL A 759 6.30 -9.19 -25.73
C VAL A 759 7.28 -8.42 -26.61
N HIS A 760 6.92 -8.22 -27.88
CA HIS A 760 7.80 -7.59 -28.88
C HIS A 760 8.15 -6.12 -28.57
N ARG A 761 7.36 -5.46 -27.70
CA ARG A 761 7.55 -4.12 -27.08
C ARG A 761 7.60 -2.91 -28.02
N ASP A 762 7.85 -3.13 -29.30
CA ASP A 762 8.15 -2.10 -30.27
C ASP A 762 7.62 -2.57 -31.63
N ILE A 763 6.59 -1.94 -32.21
CA ILE A 763 5.92 -2.37 -33.46
C ILE A 763 5.65 -1.15 -34.35
N LYS A 764 6.13 -1.15 -35.61
CA LYS A 764 6.06 0.01 -36.54
C LYS A 764 6.11 -0.40 -38.01
N ALA A 765 5.43 0.36 -38.88
CA ALA A 765 5.55 0.26 -40.34
C ALA A 765 7.00 0.29 -40.87
N SER A 766 7.86 1.19 -40.40
CA SER A 766 9.28 1.30 -40.83
C SER A 766 10.20 0.14 -40.42
N ASN A 767 9.79 -0.80 -39.56
CA ASN A 767 10.47 -2.09 -39.46
C ASN A 767 9.46 -3.27 -39.55
N VAL A 768 8.23 -3.03 -39.99
CA VAL A 768 7.40 -4.05 -40.65
C VAL A 768 8.02 -4.24 -42.02
N LEU A 769 9.03 -5.09 -42.08
CA LEU A 769 9.69 -5.46 -43.31
C LEU A 769 8.75 -6.34 -44.13
N LEU A 770 8.73 -6.10 -45.44
CA LEU A 770 7.90 -6.82 -46.40
C LEU A 770 8.79 -7.73 -47.26
N ASP A 771 8.40 -9.00 -47.37
CA ASP A 771 8.98 -9.88 -48.37
C ASP A 771 8.51 -9.52 -49.80
N LYS A 772 9.00 -10.28 -50.79
CA LYS A 772 8.66 -10.10 -52.20
C LYS A 772 7.15 -10.29 -52.51
N ASP A 773 6.44 -11.04 -51.66
CA ASP A 773 5.03 -11.45 -51.81
C ASP A 773 4.09 -10.66 -50.86
N LEU A 774 4.60 -9.53 -50.33
CA LEU A 774 3.96 -8.56 -49.46
C LEU A 774 3.49 -9.11 -48.10
N ASN A 775 4.18 -10.12 -47.56
CA ASN A 775 3.94 -10.60 -46.19
C ASN A 775 4.80 -9.81 -45.16
N PRO A 776 4.28 -9.48 -43.97
CA PRO A 776 4.94 -8.59 -42.99
C PRO A 776 5.71 -9.28 -41.86
N LYS A 777 6.72 -8.57 -41.29
CA LYS A 777 7.55 -8.94 -40.12
C LYS A 777 8.03 -7.66 -39.37
N ALA A 778 7.67 -7.40 -38.10
CA ALA A 778 7.62 -6.04 -37.45
C ALA A 778 8.80 -5.57 -36.53
N LEU A 779 8.96 -4.23 -36.24
CA LEU A 779 9.64 -3.59 -35.04
C LEU A 779 9.54 -1.99 -34.96
N VAL A 780 9.60 -1.38 -33.76
CA VAL A 780 9.86 0.04 -33.26
C VAL A 780 8.98 1.31 -33.57
N LEU A 781 7.77 1.63 -33.04
CA LEU A 781 7.22 3.03 -33.16
C LEU A 781 7.15 3.83 -31.87
N GLN A 782 7.93 4.91 -31.83
CA GLN A 782 7.62 6.07 -30.98
C GLN A 782 8.41 7.34 -31.35
N GLU A 783 9.67 7.19 -31.76
CA GLU A 783 10.69 8.26 -31.75
C GLU A 783 10.50 9.48 -32.69
N LYS A 784 9.48 9.51 -33.56
CA LYS A 784 9.27 10.60 -34.54
C LYS A 784 7.98 11.40 -34.39
N GLY A 785 7.05 11.02 -33.52
CA GLY A 785 5.81 11.77 -33.25
C GLY A 785 4.73 11.77 -34.35
N GLU A 786 5.03 11.34 -35.58
CA GLU A 786 4.11 11.38 -36.74
C GLU A 786 3.10 10.22 -36.77
N LEU A 787 2.40 10.01 -35.66
CA LEU A 787 1.47 8.88 -35.42
C LEU A 787 0.28 8.79 -36.40
N MET A 788 -0.03 9.86 -37.16
CA MET A 788 -1.08 9.82 -38.19
C MET A 788 -0.73 8.92 -39.37
N GLU A 789 0.55 8.63 -39.59
CA GLU A 789 0.99 7.77 -40.69
C GLU A 789 0.36 6.36 -40.59
N LEU A 790 0.19 5.81 -39.38
CA LEU A 790 -0.31 4.43 -39.17
C LEU A 790 -1.73 4.11 -39.71
N VAL A 791 -2.43 5.04 -40.39
CA VAL A 791 -3.77 4.84 -40.96
C VAL A 791 -3.75 4.96 -42.49
N ASP A 792 -4.45 4.06 -43.20
CA ASP A 792 -4.47 4.01 -44.67
C ASP A 792 -4.94 5.35 -45.29
N PRO A 793 -4.09 6.06 -46.06
CA PRO A 793 -4.46 7.34 -46.68
C PRO A 793 -5.69 7.26 -47.60
N ARG A 794 -5.93 6.09 -48.21
CA ARG A 794 -7.00 5.87 -49.19
C ARG A 794 -8.39 5.75 -48.57
N LEU A 795 -8.50 5.71 -47.24
CA LEU A 795 -9.76 5.85 -46.50
C LEU A 795 -10.21 7.34 -46.49
N GLU A 796 -9.93 8.09 -47.56
CA GLU A 796 -9.61 9.52 -47.56
C GLU A 796 -10.69 10.44 -46.95
N TYR A 797 -11.95 9.97 -46.92
CA TYR A 797 -13.10 10.62 -46.28
C TYR A 797 -13.93 9.73 -45.33
N ASN A 798 -13.51 8.48 -45.06
CA ASN A 798 -14.32 7.45 -44.38
C ASN A 798 -13.89 7.13 -42.93
N TYR A 799 -13.01 7.92 -42.32
CA TYR A 799 -12.63 7.79 -40.91
C TYR A 799 -12.30 9.15 -40.29
N ARG A 800 -12.53 9.31 -38.98
CA ARG A 800 -12.08 10.49 -38.23
C ARG A 800 -10.65 10.27 -37.76
N LYS A 801 -9.73 11.12 -38.23
CA LYS A 801 -8.28 11.04 -37.94
C LYS A 801 -7.98 11.07 -36.44
N ASP A 802 -8.78 11.77 -35.65
CA ASP A 802 -8.70 11.86 -34.19
C ASP A 802 -9.17 10.59 -33.47
N GLU A 803 -10.16 9.86 -33.98
CA GLU A 803 -10.57 8.55 -33.43
C GLU A 803 -9.52 7.48 -33.73
N ALA A 804 -8.98 7.46 -34.95
CA ALA A 804 -7.90 6.54 -35.32
C ALA A 804 -6.62 6.80 -34.48
N LEU A 805 -6.24 8.06 -34.27
CA LEU A 805 -5.09 8.42 -33.43
C LEU A 805 -5.32 8.07 -31.94
N ARG A 806 -6.56 8.14 -31.43
CA ARG A 806 -6.89 7.60 -30.10
C ARG A 806 -6.71 6.09 -30.06
N MET A 807 -7.22 5.36 -31.06
CA MET A 807 -7.10 3.90 -31.14
C MET A 807 -5.62 3.45 -31.11
N ILE A 808 -4.77 4.13 -31.90
CA ILE A 808 -3.33 3.90 -31.94
C ILE A 808 -2.67 4.16 -30.58
N ASN A 809 -2.96 5.29 -29.93
CA ASN A 809 -2.38 5.62 -28.63
C ASN A 809 -2.82 4.66 -27.51
N VAL A 810 -4.09 4.22 -27.50
CA VAL A 810 -4.58 3.21 -26.55
C VAL A 810 -3.88 1.86 -26.78
N ALA A 811 -3.73 1.43 -28.04
CA ALA A 811 -3.02 0.20 -28.37
C ALA A 811 -1.54 0.23 -27.91
N LEU A 812 -0.85 1.36 -28.07
CA LEU A 812 0.53 1.54 -27.60
C LEU A 812 0.63 1.49 -26.06
N LEU A 813 -0.34 2.05 -25.33
CA LEU A 813 -0.39 1.98 -23.86
C LEU A 813 -0.71 0.56 -23.34
N CYS A 814 -1.61 -0.17 -24.00
CA CYS A 814 -1.91 -1.56 -23.66
C CYS A 814 -0.75 -2.52 -23.98
N ALA A 815 0.01 -2.26 -25.05
CA ALA A 815 1.19 -3.03 -25.45
C ALA A 815 2.49 -2.69 -24.68
N ASN A 816 2.43 -1.75 -23.72
CA ASN A 816 3.59 -1.21 -23.00
C ASN A 816 4.49 -2.30 -22.39
N ALA A 817 5.79 -2.04 -22.34
CA ALA A 817 6.83 -2.99 -21.97
C ALA A 817 6.77 -3.48 -20.51
N SER A 818 6.37 -2.62 -19.57
CA SER A 818 6.28 -2.96 -18.14
C SER A 818 4.84 -3.24 -17.71
N PRO A 819 4.52 -4.39 -17.09
CA PRO A 819 3.20 -4.66 -16.53
C PRO A 819 2.73 -3.63 -15.49
N THR A 820 3.65 -2.98 -14.76
CA THR A 820 3.33 -1.91 -13.80
C THR A 820 3.02 -0.55 -14.45
N LEU A 821 3.32 -0.39 -15.75
CA LEU A 821 2.97 0.79 -16.55
C LEU A 821 1.87 0.48 -17.59
N ARG A 822 1.41 -0.77 -17.67
CA ARG A 822 0.12 -1.11 -18.27
C ARG A 822 -0.96 -0.76 -17.24
N PRO A 823 -1.95 0.07 -17.59
CA PRO A 823 -3.11 0.20 -16.73
C PRO A 823 -3.89 -1.14 -16.73
N PRO A 824 -4.40 -1.65 -15.60
CA PRO A 824 -5.49 -2.62 -15.63
C PRO A 824 -6.67 -2.08 -16.45
N MET A 825 -7.54 -2.95 -16.98
CA MET A 825 -8.62 -2.52 -17.90
C MET A 825 -9.56 -1.45 -17.33
N SER A 826 -9.69 -1.35 -16.00
CA SER A 826 -10.43 -0.30 -15.27
C SER A 826 -9.73 1.06 -15.19
N SER A 827 -8.46 1.17 -15.60
CA SER A 827 -7.68 2.41 -15.67
C SER A 827 -7.00 2.67 -17.03
N VAL A 828 -7.21 1.81 -18.03
CA VAL A 828 -6.92 2.13 -19.45
C VAL A 828 -7.75 3.36 -19.90
N ASN A 829 -8.91 3.56 -19.27
CA ASN A 829 -9.54 4.87 -19.17
C ASN A 829 -8.98 5.62 -17.95
N GLN A 830 -8.22 6.70 -18.15
CA GLN A 830 -7.78 7.59 -17.08
C GLN A 830 -8.78 8.74 -16.86
N ARG A 831 -8.96 9.14 -15.59
CA ARG A 831 -9.64 10.37 -15.13
C ARG A 831 -8.78 11.57 -15.51
N ASP A 832 -8.92 12.04 -16.76
CA ASP A 832 -8.00 13.01 -17.35
C ASP A 832 -8.71 14.04 -18.25
N TRP A 833 -8.05 15.17 -18.48
CA TRP A 833 -8.57 16.28 -19.28
C TRP A 833 -8.13 16.16 -20.74
N ILE A 834 -9.00 15.61 -21.58
CA ILE A 834 -8.68 15.35 -22.99
C ILE A 834 -8.86 16.63 -23.81
N ARG A 835 -7.77 17.08 -24.45
CA ARG A 835 -7.75 18.22 -25.37
C ARG A 835 -8.33 17.84 -26.75
N TYR A 836 -9.21 18.66 -27.29
CA TYR A 836 -9.77 18.51 -28.65
C TYR A 836 -9.00 19.38 -29.66
N ARG A 837 -9.02 18.98 -30.95
CA ARG A 837 -8.29 19.67 -32.03
C ARG A 837 -8.97 20.98 -32.43
N SER A 838 -10.27 20.94 -32.71
CA SER A 838 -11.12 22.13 -32.71
C SER A 838 -11.24 22.66 -31.27
N SER A 839 -11.69 23.90 -31.10
CA SER A 839 -12.44 24.22 -29.89
C SER A 839 -13.57 23.20 -29.75
N VAL A 840 -13.83 22.72 -28.53
CA VAL A 840 -15.17 22.26 -28.22
C VAL A 840 -16.03 23.52 -28.34
N PRO A 841 -17.11 23.54 -29.12
CA PRO A 841 -18.10 24.61 -28.97
C PRO A 841 -18.70 24.39 -27.59
N SER A 842 -18.24 25.17 -26.61
CA SER A 842 -19.05 25.39 -25.43
C SER A 842 -20.33 26.02 -25.94
N LEU A 843 -21.47 25.60 -25.41
CA LEU A 843 -22.75 26.08 -25.90
C LEU A 843 -22.81 27.63 -25.73
N CYS A 844 -22.21 28.14 -24.65
CA CYS A 844 -21.96 29.56 -24.42
C CYS A 844 -21.19 30.32 -25.51
N SER A 845 -20.17 29.75 -26.16
CA SER A 845 -19.28 30.51 -27.06
C SER A 845 -19.91 30.90 -28.42
N LEU A 846 -21.23 30.76 -28.55
CA LEU A 846 -21.98 30.93 -29.79
C LEU A 846 -23.09 31.99 -29.70
N PHE A 847 -23.21 32.72 -28.58
CA PHE A 847 -24.31 33.66 -28.38
C PHE A 847 -23.89 34.97 -27.69
N GLU A 848 -23.87 36.06 -28.45
CA GLU A 848 -23.90 37.41 -27.88
C GLU A 848 -25.32 37.69 -27.36
N GLY A 849 -25.45 38.13 -26.11
CA GLY A 849 -26.74 38.62 -25.57
C GLY A 849 -27.27 37.94 -24.30
N LEU A 850 -26.53 37.02 -23.67
CA LEU A 850 -26.87 36.51 -22.33
C LEU A 850 -25.96 37.11 -21.25
N PHE A 851 -26.49 37.28 -20.03
CA PHE A 851 -25.70 37.68 -18.88
C PHE A 851 -24.73 36.55 -18.50
N ILE A 852 -23.44 36.82 -18.74
CA ILE A 852 -22.32 36.30 -17.97
C ILE A 852 -21.77 37.52 -17.22
N ASP A 853 -21.63 37.44 -15.90
CA ASP A 853 -21.09 38.55 -15.12
C ASP A 853 -19.62 38.81 -15.51
N GLU A 854 -19.23 40.09 -15.53
CA GLU A 854 -17.99 40.55 -16.19
C GLU A 854 -16.71 39.94 -15.60
N GLU A 855 -16.73 39.49 -14.36
CA GLU A 855 -15.60 38.77 -13.74
C GLU A 855 -15.30 37.39 -14.37
N PHE A 856 -16.24 36.79 -15.10
CA PHE A 856 -16.07 35.47 -15.72
C PHE A 856 -15.91 35.49 -17.24
N ASP A 857 -16.29 36.57 -17.94
CA ASP A 857 -16.08 36.71 -19.39
C ASP A 857 -14.64 37.13 -19.73
N CYS A 858 -13.73 36.20 -19.50
CA CYS A 858 -12.31 36.37 -19.77
C CYS A 858 -12.03 36.75 -21.24
N GLN A 859 -12.85 36.30 -22.19
CA GLN A 859 -12.63 36.55 -23.62
C GLN A 859 -12.91 38.01 -23.97
N LYS A 860 -14.04 38.56 -23.51
CA LYS A 860 -14.37 39.99 -23.60
C LYS A 860 -13.33 40.86 -22.88
N ASN A 861 -12.83 40.39 -21.73
CA ASN A 861 -11.80 41.08 -20.95
C ASN A 861 -10.36 40.92 -21.52
N GLY A 862 -10.22 40.40 -22.75
CA GLY A 862 -8.96 40.41 -23.49
C GLY A 862 -8.06 39.17 -23.33
N ARG A 863 -8.57 38.07 -22.77
CA ARG A 863 -7.82 36.80 -22.68
C ARG A 863 -7.67 36.15 -24.07
N SER A 864 -6.54 36.39 -24.70
CA SER A 864 -6.27 35.93 -26.08
C SER A 864 -6.03 34.43 -26.24
N ASP A 865 -5.66 33.69 -25.18
CA ASP A 865 -5.45 32.26 -25.28
C ASP A 865 -6.78 31.48 -25.25
N LYS A 866 -7.09 30.77 -26.34
CA LYS A 866 -8.26 29.88 -26.44
C LYS A 866 -7.89 28.42 -26.16
N SER A 867 -6.90 28.20 -25.29
CA SER A 867 -6.38 26.87 -24.95
C SER A 867 -7.22 26.16 -23.91
N TYR A 868 -7.55 26.85 -22.81
CA TYR A 868 -8.34 26.32 -21.70
C TYR A 868 -9.74 25.83 -22.10
N LEU A 869 -10.30 26.40 -23.18
CA LEU A 869 -11.57 26.03 -23.80
C LEU A 869 -11.57 24.66 -24.54
N LYS A 870 -10.40 24.03 -24.74
CA LYS A 870 -10.27 22.81 -25.55
C LYS A 870 -10.33 21.51 -24.75
N TYR A 871 -10.42 21.57 -23.42
CA TYR A 871 -10.31 20.42 -22.54
C TYR A 871 -11.67 19.92 -22.07
N ARG A 872 -11.88 18.60 -22.08
CA ARG A 872 -13.07 17.93 -21.53
C ARG A 872 -12.67 16.75 -20.65
N TRP A 873 -13.31 16.61 -19.50
CA TRP A 873 -13.10 15.50 -18.56
C TRP A 873 -13.63 14.17 -19.13
N LYS A 874 -12.86 13.09 -18.94
CA LYS A 874 -13.30 11.70 -19.16
C LYS A 874 -13.12 10.87 -17.88
N PRO A 875 -14.17 10.25 -17.31
CA PRO A 875 -14.05 9.29 -16.22
C PRO A 875 -13.49 7.90 -16.62
N ASN A 876 -12.99 7.15 -15.64
CA ASN A 876 -12.47 5.78 -15.83
C ASN A 876 -13.55 4.76 -16.29
N ALA A 877 -14.78 4.88 -15.81
CA ALA A 877 -15.80 3.84 -15.99
C ALA A 877 -16.60 3.97 -17.30
N CYS A 878 -16.73 5.19 -17.83
CA CYS A 878 -17.54 5.50 -18.99
C CYS A 878 -17.12 6.84 -19.62
N ASP A 879 -17.41 7.02 -20.91
CA ASP A 879 -17.44 8.35 -21.51
C ASP A 879 -18.71 9.08 -21.04
N LEU A 880 -18.58 10.29 -20.51
CA LEU A 880 -19.73 11.11 -20.12
C LEU A 880 -20.62 11.38 -21.35
N PRO A 881 -21.95 11.40 -21.21
CA PRO A 881 -22.85 11.81 -22.30
C PRO A 881 -22.54 13.26 -22.67
N ARG A 882 -22.51 13.58 -23.97
CA ARG A 882 -22.41 14.98 -24.41
C ARG A 882 -23.63 15.73 -23.90
N PHE A 883 -23.42 16.88 -23.24
CA PHE A 883 -24.52 17.70 -22.74
C PHE A 883 -25.48 18.05 -23.88
N ASN A 884 -26.77 17.79 -23.67
CA ASN A 884 -27.84 18.06 -24.61
C ASN A 884 -28.91 18.87 -23.89
N GLY A 885 -28.88 20.20 -24.05
CA GLY A 885 -29.80 21.09 -23.34
C GLY A 885 -31.27 20.83 -23.67
N VAL A 886 -31.58 20.37 -24.89
CA VAL A 886 -32.96 20.01 -25.28
C VAL A 886 -33.42 18.75 -24.53
N ASP A 887 -32.53 17.78 -24.28
CA ASP A 887 -32.85 16.59 -23.48
C ASP A 887 -32.97 16.93 -21.99
N PHE A 888 -32.05 17.74 -21.46
CA PHE A 888 -32.08 18.27 -20.10
C PHE A 888 -33.42 18.98 -19.80
N LEU A 889 -33.86 19.88 -20.70
CA LEU A 889 -35.13 20.61 -20.58
C LEU A 889 -36.37 19.70 -20.75
N ARG A 890 -36.25 18.54 -21.40
CA ARG A 890 -37.32 17.53 -21.48
C ARG A 890 -37.41 16.71 -20.20
N ARG A 891 -36.28 16.21 -19.68
CA ARG A 891 -36.21 15.48 -18.39
C ARG A 891 -36.79 16.30 -17.24
N LEU A 892 -36.48 17.60 -17.23
CA LEU A 892 -36.87 18.53 -16.18
C LEU A 892 -38.04 19.44 -16.57
N LYS A 893 -38.88 19.06 -17.55
CA LYS A 893 -40.02 19.89 -17.99
C LYS A 893 -40.95 20.23 -16.81
N GLY A 894 -41.19 21.52 -16.58
CA GLY A 894 -41.98 22.02 -15.45
C GLY A 894 -41.30 21.98 -14.07
N LYS A 895 -40.01 21.62 -13.99
CA LYS A 895 -39.26 21.46 -12.74
C LYS A 895 -38.44 22.70 -12.37
N LYS A 896 -38.17 22.84 -11.07
CA LYS A 896 -37.41 23.93 -10.47
C LYS A 896 -36.04 23.44 -10.01
N ILE A 897 -35.00 24.00 -10.60
CA ILE A 897 -33.59 23.78 -10.24
C ILE A 897 -33.13 24.97 -9.40
N MET A 898 -32.43 24.74 -8.29
CA MET A 898 -31.92 25.80 -7.44
C MET A 898 -30.48 25.53 -6.99
N PHE A 899 -29.57 26.42 -7.38
CA PHE A 899 -28.23 26.52 -6.85
C PHE A 899 -28.25 27.30 -5.54
N VAL A 900 -27.51 26.84 -4.54
CA VAL A 900 -27.45 27.43 -3.20
C VAL A 900 -26.01 27.42 -2.72
N GLY A 901 -25.41 28.60 -2.54
CA GLY A 901 -24.02 28.65 -2.08
C GLY A 901 -23.33 29.99 -2.20
N ASP A 902 -22.01 29.91 -2.40
CA ASP A 902 -21.11 31.05 -2.58
C ASP A 902 -21.00 31.48 -4.06
N SER A 903 -20.06 32.38 -4.38
CA SER A 903 -19.88 32.91 -5.74
C SER A 903 -19.49 31.84 -6.78
N LEU A 904 -19.11 30.62 -6.36
CA LEU A 904 -18.90 29.50 -7.28
C LEU A 904 -20.20 28.78 -7.65
N SER A 905 -21.25 28.89 -6.83
CA SER A 905 -22.64 28.56 -7.27
C SER A 905 -23.14 29.54 -8.34
N LEU A 906 -22.78 30.84 -8.25
CA LEU A 906 -23.08 31.81 -9.32
C LEU A 906 -22.37 31.40 -10.62
N ASN A 907 -21.06 31.16 -10.54
CA ASN A 907 -20.22 30.76 -11.67
C ASN A 907 -20.68 29.43 -12.31
N GLN A 908 -21.25 28.47 -11.56
CA GLN A 908 -21.90 27.28 -12.13
C GLN A 908 -23.31 27.56 -12.69
N TRP A 909 -24.11 28.39 -12.02
CA TRP A 909 -25.46 28.76 -12.45
C TRP A 909 -25.46 29.47 -13.81
N GLU A 910 -24.55 30.44 -14.01
CA GLU A 910 -24.42 31.15 -15.29
C GLU A 910 -24.03 30.20 -16.42
N SER A 911 -23.02 29.34 -16.20
CA SER A 911 -22.65 28.28 -17.14
C SER A 911 -23.85 27.43 -17.54
N LEU A 912 -24.70 27.00 -16.60
CA LEU A 912 -25.86 26.17 -16.94
C LEU A 912 -26.91 26.96 -17.73
N VAL A 913 -27.29 28.15 -17.26
CA VAL A 913 -28.27 29.03 -17.92
C VAL A 913 -27.86 29.33 -19.36
N CYS A 914 -26.57 29.61 -19.56
CA CYS A 914 -25.94 29.86 -20.84
C CYS A 914 -25.87 28.62 -21.74
N MET A 915 -25.49 27.46 -21.21
CA MET A 915 -25.54 26.17 -21.92
C MET A 915 -26.95 25.76 -22.34
N LEU A 916 -27.97 26.13 -21.56
CA LEU A 916 -29.38 25.87 -21.88
C LEU A 916 -29.90 26.82 -22.96
N GLN A 917 -29.71 28.14 -22.82
CA GLN A 917 -30.18 29.09 -23.83
C GLN A 917 -29.58 28.82 -25.21
N ALA A 918 -28.29 28.50 -25.29
CA ALA A 918 -27.63 28.15 -26.54
C ALA A 918 -28.09 26.80 -27.16
N ALA A 919 -28.72 25.92 -26.38
CA ALA A 919 -29.37 24.72 -26.91
C ALA A 919 -30.77 24.99 -27.47
N VAL A 920 -31.43 26.08 -27.05
CA VAL A 920 -32.76 26.50 -27.50
C VAL A 920 -32.83 28.01 -27.82
N PRO A 921 -31.98 28.54 -28.72
CA PRO A 921 -31.75 29.99 -28.87
C PRO A 921 -32.95 30.81 -29.36
N LYS A 922 -34.03 30.15 -29.81
CA LYS A 922 -35.29 30.78 -30.22
C LYS A 922 -36.38 30.75 -29.13
N SER A 923 -36.17 30.01 -28.04
CA SER A 923 -37.15 29.89 -26.97
C SER A 923 -37.14 31.15 -26.07
N PRO A 924 -38.31 31.73 -25.75
CA PRO A 924 -38.37 32.94 -24.93
C PRO A 924 -38.08 32.62 -23.46
N TYR A 925 -37.09 33.30 -22.91
CA TYR A 925 -36.74 33.25 -21.48
C TYR A 925 -37.12 34.54 -20.75
N THR A 926 -37.10 34.50 -19.42
CA THR A 926 -37.15 35.69 -18.55
C THR A 926 -36.21 35.50 -17.37
N ILE A 927 -35.50 36.57 -16.98
CA ILE A 927 -34.72 36.62 -15.73
C ILE A 927 -35.43 37.56 -14.76
N SER A 928 -35.62 37.13 -13.52
CA SER A 928 -36.15 37.95 -12.43
C SER A 928 -35.25 37.86 -11.19
N LYS A 929 -34.98 39.00 -10.54
CA LYS A 929 -34.32 39.07 -9.23
C LYS A 929 -35.37 39.49 -8.20
N SER A 930 -35.67 38.62 -7.22
CA SER A 930 -36.72 38.84 -6.22
C SER A 930 -36.40 38.11 -4.91
N ASN A 931 -36.57 38.77 -3.76
CA ASN A 931 -36.38 38.16 -2.43
C ASN A 931 -35.02 37.44 -2.23
N GLY A 932 -33.93 38.00 -2.78
CA GLY A 932 -32.59 37.40 -2.72
C GLY A 932 -32.35 36.22 -3.68
N LEU A 933 -33.34 35.88 -4.51
CA LEU A 933 -33.28 34.81 -5.51
C LEU A 933 -33.17 35.41 -6.91
N THR A 934 -32.11 35.06 -7.65
CA THR A 934 -32.04 35.30 -9.10
C THR A 934 -32.61 34.08 -9.82
N THR A 935 -33.58 34.25 -10.72
CA THR A 935 -34.23 33.12 -11.41
C THR A 935 -34.33 33.35 -12.90
N PHE A 936 -33.78 32.41 -13.68
CA PHE A 936 -33.96 32.29 -15.13
C PHE A 936 -35.10 31.29 -15.41
N ILE A 937 -36.02 31.60 -16.32
CA ILE A 937 -37.16 30.75 -16.68
C ILE A 937 -37.24 30.60 -18.19
N LEU A 938 -37.23 29.35 -18.70
CA LEU A 938 -37.53 29.01 -20.09
C LEU A 938 -39.00 28.66 -20.24
N LYS A 939 -39.80 29.63 -20.71
CA LYS A 939 -41.27 29.57 -20.66
C LYS A 939 -41.87 28.39 -21.43
N GLU A 940 -41.28 28.04 -22.58
CA GLU A 940 -41.71 26.94 -23.44
C GLU A 940 -41.62 25.55 -22.77
N TYR A 941 -40.65 25.38 -21.86
CA TYR A 941 -40.43 24.13 -21.14
C TYR A 941 -40.92 24.17 -19.68
N GLY A 942 -41.34 25.34 -19.18
CA GLY A 942 -41.73 25.56 -17.79
C GLY A 942 -40.60 25.35 -16.77
N VAL A 943 -39.34 25.34 -17.22
CA VAL A 943 -38.17 25.09 -16.36
C VAL A 943 -37.69 26.41 -15.78
N SER A 944 -37.44 26.43 -14.46
CA SER A 944 -36.78 27.55 -13.80
C SER A 944 -35.45 27.13 -13.18
N VAL A 945 -34.40 27.89 -13.44
CA VAL A 945 -33.07 27.73 -12.84
C VAL A 945 -32.79 28.93 -11.94
N SER A 946 -32.83 28.71 -10.64
CA SER A 946 -32.66 29.73 -9.60
C SER A 946 -31.27 29.67 -8.95
N LEU A 947 -30.83 30.81 -8.43
CA LEU A 947 -29.65 30.97 -7.60
C LEU A 947 -30.04 31.68 -6.29
N SER A 948 -29.75 31.01 -5.17
CA SER A 948 -29.90 31.50 -3.81
C SER A 948 -28.51 31.75 -3.23
N HIS A 949 -28.16 33.03 -3.02
CA HIS A 949 -26.89 33.38 -2.39
C HIS A 949 -26.95 33.10 -0.88
N ASN A 950 -26.52 31.90 -0.46
CA ASN A 950 -26.16 31.61 0.93
C ASN A 950 -24.75 31.02 0.98
N VAL A 951 -23.80 31.93 1.13
CA VAL A 951 -22.36 31.69 1.05
C VAL A 951 -21.86 30.61 2.04
N PHE A 952 -22.50 30.45 3.19
CA PHE A 952 -22.05 29.58 4.29
C PHE A 952 -23.01 28.40 4.57
N LEU A 953 -24.14 28.33 3.86
CA LEU A 953 -25.29 27.45 4.12
C LEU A 953 -25.95 27.63 5.51
N VAL A 954 -25.43 28.55 6.33
CA VAL A 954 -25.93 28.98 7.63
C VAL A 954 -26.04 30.51 7.65
N ASP A 955 -26.90 31.06 8.50
CA ASP A 955 -27.22 32.48 8.46
C ASP A 955 -26.10 33.37 9.04
N VAL A 956 -25.89 34.55 8.42
CA VAL A 956 -25.18 35.67 9.04
C VAL A 956 -26.23 36.69 9.51
N VAL A 957 -26.28 36.96 10.81
CA VAL A 957 -27.27 37.85 11.43
C VAL A 957 -26.61 39.13 11.95
N THR A 958 -27.25 40.28 11.75
CA THR A 958 -26.76 41.56 12.28
C THR A 958 -27.38 41.83 13.64
N GLU A 959 -26.55 41.93 14.67
CA GLU A 959 -26.94 42.15 16.06
C GLU A 959 -26.24 43.39 16.64
N LYS A 960 -26.61 43.80 17.88
CA LYS A 960 -26.01 44.95 18.56
C LYS A 960 -24.49 44.85 18.77
N ILE A 961 -23.92 43.64 18.68
CA ILE A 961 -22.48 43.37 18.80
C ILE A 961 -21.74 43.40 17.46
N GLY A 962 -22.44 43.43 16.32
CA GLY A 962 -21.88 43.28 14.97
C GLY A 962 -22.56 42.17 14.17
N ARG A 963 -21.96 41.78 13.04
CA ARG A 963 -22.42 40.68 12.20
C ARG A 963 -21.94 39.35 12.79
N VAL A 964 -22.86 38.42 13.03
CA VAL A 964 -22.57 37.11 13.64
C VAL A 964 -22.86 36.01 12.63
N LEU A 965 -21.86 35.21 12.28
CA LEU A 965 -22.06 33.95 11.55
C LEU A 965 -22.57 32.90 12.54
N ASP A 966 -23.85 32.52 12.43
CA ASP A 966 -24.48 31.59 13.37
C ASP A 966 -24.48 30.16 12.82
N LEU A 967 -23.53 29.34 13.28
CA LEU A 967 -23.33 27.97 12.79
C LEU A 967 -24.49 27.01 13.10
N ASN A 968 -25.54 27.50 13.76
CA ASN A 968 -26.69 26.73 14.26
C ASN A 968 -28.01 27.14 13.58
N SER A 969 -28.00 28.17 12.72
CA SER A 969 -29.20 28.82 12.17
C SER A 969 -29.29 28.69 10.66
N ILE A 970 -30.44 28.23 10.14
CA ILE A 970 -30.75 28.14 8.70
C ILE A 970 -32.22 28.56 8.47
N GLN A 971 -32.49 29.83 8.75
CA GLN A 971 -33.77 30.51 8.51
C GLN A 971 -33.98 30.78 7.01
N SER A 972 -32.90 31.10 6.30
CA SER A 972 -32.84 31.27 4.84
C SER A 972 -33.30 30.02 4.06
N GLY A 973 -33.13 28.82 4.63
CA GLY A 973 -33.44 27.55 3.97
C GLY A 973 -34.92 27.32 3.59
N LYS A 974 -35.85 28.14 4.10
CA LYS A 974 -37.29 28.07 3.76
C LYS A 974 -37.54 28.09 2.23
N VAL A 975 -36.73 28.82 1.48
CA VAL A 975 -36.87 28.96 0.01
C VAL A 975 -36.47 27.67 -0.73
N TRP A 976 -35.45 26.96 -0.23
CA TRP A 976 -34.88 25.77 -0.88
C TRP A 976 -35.88 24.60 -0.96
N LYS A 977 -36.83 24.53 -0.01
CA LYS A 977 -37.91 23.53 0.00
C LYS A 977 -38.81 23.55 -1.24
N THR A 978 -38.74 24.61 -2.06
CA THR A 978 -39.58 24.78 -3.25
C THR A 978 -38.96 24.23 -4.54
N ALA A 979 -37.75 23.66 -4.48
CA ALA A 979 -37.04 23.11 -5.63
C ALA A 979 -37.22 21.58 -5.77
N ASP A 980 -37.23 21.12 -7.02
CA ASP A 980 -37.18 19.70 -7.39
C ASP A 980 -35.73 19.19 -7.51
N VAL A 981 -34.79 20.08 -7.81
CA VAL A 981 -33.35 19.78 -7.84
C VAL A 981 -32.61 20.87 -7.08
N LEU A 982 -31.88 20.49 -6.04
CA LEU A 982 -31.02 21.36 -5.25
C LEU A 982 -29.55 21.05 -5.54
N ILE A 983 -28.73 22.08 -5.77
CA ILE A 983 -27.28 21.97 -5.89
C ILE A 983 -26.66 22.91 -4.85
N PHE A 984 -26.00 22.33 -3.85
CA PHE A 984 -25.34 23.07 -2.78
C PHE A 984 -23.84 23.20 -3.01
N ASN A 985 -23.26 24.37 -2.77
CA ASN A 985 -21.81 24.55 -2.63
C ASN A 985 -21.50 25.47 -1.43
N SER A 986 -20.37 25.27 -0.78
CA SER A 986 -19.79 26.27 0.13
C SER A 986 -18.36 25.88 0.46
N TRP A 987 -17.41 26.80 0.26
CA TRP A 987 -16.08 26.78 0.90
C TRP A 987 -15.32 28.09 0.70
N HIS A 988 -15.42 28.67 -0.50
CA HIS A 988 -14.49 29.69 -1.00
C HIS A 988 -14.34 30.89 -0.04
N TRP A 989 -15.47 31.38 0.48
CA TRP A 989 -15.52 32.55 1.36
C TRP A 989 -15.16 32.27 2.83
N TRP A 990 -15.15 31.01 3.29
CA TRP A 990 -14.74 30.68 4.67
C TRP A 990 -13.28 31.07 4.94
N LEU A 991 -12.46 31.18 3.88
CA LEU A 991 -11.06 31.54 3.97
C LEU A 991 -10.79 33.05 4.03
N HIS A 992 -11.80 33.92 3.87
CA HIS A 992 -11.62 35.36 3.99
C HIS A 992 -11.33 35.80 5.44
N LYS A 993 -10.55 36.88 5.56
CA LYS A 993 -10.08 37.50 6.81
C LYS A 993 -9.99 39.01 6.63
N GLY A 994 -9.97 39.75 7.75
CA GLY A 994 -9.90 41.21 7.74
C GLY A 994 -11.10 41.83 7.02
N ASN A 995 -10.88 42.90 6.24
CA ASN A 995 -11.96 43.69 5.63
C ASN A 995 -12.82 42.91 4.62
N LYS A 996 -12.36 41.78 4.08
CA LYS A 996 -13.17 40.88 3.22
C LYS A 996 -13.97 39.82 4.01
N GLN A 997 -13.90 39.80 5.34
CA GLN A 997 -14.67 38.88 6.18
C GLN A 997 -16.12 39.41 6.37
N PRO A 998 -17.17 38.63 6.00
CA PRO A 998 -18.55 39.11 6.07
C PRO A 998 -19.19 38.98 7.46
N TRP A 999 -18.49 38.38 8.44
CA TRP A 999 -18.89 38.36 9.86
C TRP A 999 -17.80 39.00 10.74
N ASP A 1000 -18.23 39.56 11.86
CA ASP A 1000 -17.38 40.15 12.90
C ASP A 1000 -17.18 39.18 14.08
N TYR A 1001 -18.12 38.24 14.26
CA TYR A 1001 -18.14 37.18 15.28
C TYR A 1001 -18.71 35.86 14.70
N ILE A 1002 -18.44 34.74 15.37
CA ILE A 1002 -18.99 33.41 15.05
C ILE A 1002 -19.74 32.87 16.28
N ARG A 1003 -20.95 32.33 16.10
CA ARG A 1003 -21.72 31.68 17.17
C ARG A 1003 -21.77 30.16 17.01
N ASP A 1004 -21.55 29.46 18.12
CA ASP A 1004 -21.59 28.01 18.24
C ASP A 1004 -22.36 27.64 19.52
N GLY A 1005 -23.56 27.08 19.37
CA GLY A 1005 -24.55 27.01 20.45
C GLY A 1005 -24.81 28.38 21.11
N GLY A 1006 -24.89 28.40 22.44
CA GLY A 1006 -25.08 29.63 23.22
C GLY A 1006 -23.81 30.49 23.42
N LYS A 1007 -22.72 30.26 22.68
CA LYS A 1007 -21.45 30.99 22.82
C LYS A 1007 -21.09 31.75 21.55
N THR A 1008 -20.71 33.01 21.72
CA THR A 1008 -20.21 33.88 20.65
C THR A 1008 -18.69 34.07 20.79
N TYR A 1009 -17.98 33.86 19.69
CA TYR A 1009 -16.52 33.92 19.58
C TYR A 1009 -16.13 35.06 18.64
N LYS A 1010 -15.01 35.74 18.91
CA LYS A 1010 -14.47 36.72 17.95
C LYS A 1010 -13.98 36.06 16.66
N ASP A 1011 -13.41 34.85 16.75
CA ASP A 1011 -13.08 34.05 15.58
C ASP A 1011 -12.96 32.54 15.92
N MET A 1012 -12.92 31.67 14.91
CA MET A 1012 -12.81 30.21 15.04
C MET A 1012 -11.98 29.59 13.90
N ASN A 1013 -11.29 28.46 14.16
CA ASN A 1013 -10.64 27.66 13.10
C ASN A 1013 -11.63 27.36 11.95
N ARG A 1014 -11.21 27.62 10.70
CA ARG A 1014 -12.10 27.54 9.52
C ARG A 1014 -12.60 26.15 9.20
N LEU A 1015 -11.78 25.12 9.30
CA LEU A 1015 -12.21 23.73 9.07
C LEU A 1015 -13.19 23.27 10.15
N VAL A 1016 -12.99 23.70 11.41
CA VAL A 1016 -13.92 23.41 12.53
C VAL A 1016 -15.25 24.14 12.34
N ALA A 1017 -15.23 25.42 11.97
CA ALA A 1017 -16.43 26.21 11.72
C ALA A 1017 -17.21 25.68 10.50
N PHE A 1018 -16.50 25.30 9.43
CA PHE A 1018 -17.06 24.70 8.22
C PHE A 1018 -17.71 23.34 8.50
N TYR A 1019 -17.02 22.43 9.21
CA TYR A 1019 -17.59 21.16 9.64
C TYR A 1019 -18.86 21.33 10.47
N LYS A 1020 -18.89 22.31 11.38
CA LYS A 1020 -20.08 22.66 12.19
C LYS A 1020 -21.21 23.19 11.31
N GLY A 1021 -20.95 24.16 10.43
CA GLY A 1021 -21.95 24.70 9.50
C GLY A 1021 -22.55 23.62 8.59
N LEU A 1022 -21.71 22.77 7.99
CA LEU A 1022 -22.15 21.63 7.19
C LEU A 1022 -22.93 20.59 8.02
N THR A 1023 -22.58 20.37 9.29
CA THR A 1023 -23.33 19.49 10.21
C THR A 1023 -24.72 20.06 10.55
N THR A 1024 -24.90 21.39 10.53
CA THR A 1024 -26.21 22.03 10.68
C THR A 1024 -27.01 21.97 9.37
N TRP A 1025 -26.35 22.18 8.23
CA TRP A 1025 -26.97 22.02 6.90
C TRP A 1025 -27.42 20.58 6.64
N SER A 1026 -26.63 19.56 6.98
CA SER A 1026 -27.00 18.16 6.77
C SER A 1026 -28.22 17.76 7.60
N LYS A 1027 -28.26 18.14 8.89
CA LYS A 1027 -29.45 18.02 9.74
C LYS A 1027 -30.65 18.76 9.17
N TRP A 1028 -30.45 19.91 8.53
CA TRP A 1028 -31.53 20.63 7.87
C TRP A 1028 -32.08 19.84 6.68
N ILE A 1029 -31.24 19.27 5.81
CA ILE A 1029 -31.69 18.39 4.70
C ILE A 1029 -32.46 17.17 5.25
N ASP A 1030 -31.87 16.48 6.23
CA ASP A 1030 -32.45 15.33 6.93
C ASP A 1030 -33.76 15.66 7.66
N SER A 1031 -34.01 16.92 8.01
CA SER A 1031 -35.28 17.36 8.59
C SER A 1031 -36.29 17.91 7.57
N ASN A 1032 -35.86 18.45 6.42
CA ASN A 1032 -36.70 19.34 5.61
C ASN A 1032 -36.94 18.94 4.15
N ILE A 1033 -36.10 18.08 3.55
CA ILE A 1033 -36.21 17.69 2.13
C ILE A 1033 -36.81 16.28 1.99
N ASN A 1034 -37.66 16.04 0.99
CA ASN A 1034 -38.17 14.70 0.69
C ASN A 1034 -37.45 14.11 -0.54
N PRO A 1035 -36.67 13.02 -0.41
CA PRO A 1035 -35.90 12.46 -1.52
C PRO A 1035 -36.74 11.83 -2.64
N SER A 1036 -38.05 11.57 -2.41
CA SER A 1036 -38.94 11.11 -3.49
C SER A 1036 -39.50 12.23 -4.38
N THR A 1037 -39.32 13.50 -4.00
CA THR A 1037 -39.77 14.66 -4.78
C THR A 1037 -38.65 15.63 -5.16
N THR A 1038 -37.58 15.69 -4.36
CA THR A 1038 -36.47 16.62 -4.51
C THR A 1038 -35.14 15.88 -4.49
N ARG A 1039 -34.37 15.99 -5.59
CA ARG A 1039 -33.01 15.45 -5.65
C ARG A 1039 -32.01 16.48 -5.13
N VAL A 1040 -31.06 16.04 -4.31
CA VAL A 1040 -30.06 16.92 -3.68
C VAL A 1040 -28.67 16.54 -4.14
N PHE A 1041 -27.94 17.53 -4.63
CA PHE A 1041 -26.52 17.45 -4.97
C PHE A 1041 -25.70 18.32 -4.02
N PHE A 1042 -24.48 17.90 -3.71
CA PHE A 1042 -23.45 18.76 -3.14
C PHE A 1042 -22.27 18.83 -4.12
N GLN A 1043 -21.81 20.04 -4.42
CA GLN A 1043 -20.65 20.30 -5.26
C GLN A 1043 -19.37 20.13 -4.44
N GLY A 1044 -18.46 19.28 -4.92
CA GLY A 1044 -17.11 19.12 -4.34
C GLY A 1044 -16.32 20.44 -4.31
N ILE A 1045 -15.25 20.45 -3.52
CA ILE A 1045 -14.46 21.65 -3.26
C ILE A 1045 -13.81 22.16 -4.54
N SER A 1046 -14.19 23.37 -4.98
CA SER A 1046 -13.42 24.08 -6.00
C SER A 1046 -12.10 24.59 -5.38
N PRO A 1047 -10.95 24.26 -5.97
CA PRO A 1047 -9.65 24.73 -5.50
C PRO A 1047 -9.39 26.19 -5.88
N LYS A 1048 -8.24 26.69 -5.42
CA LYS A 1048 -7.63 27.96 -5.81
C LYS A 1048 -6.19 27.72 -6.26
N HIS A 1049 -5.68 28.49 -7.20
CA HIS A 1049 -4.33 28.32 -7.76
C HIS A 1049 -3.47 29.58 -7.57
N TYR A 1050 -3.30 30.00 -6.31
CA TYR A 1050 -2.51 31.19 -5.93
C TYR A 1050 -1.01 30.91 -5.66
N ASN A 1051 -0.57 29.66 -5.74
CA ASN A 1051 0.78 29.24 -5.35
C ASN A 1051 1.28 28.13 -6.27
N ALA A 1052 2.11 28.50 -7.27
CA ALA A 1052 2.53 27.58 -8.32
C ALA A 1052 3.37 26.38 -7.84
N ARG A 1053 3.87 26.41 -6.60
CA ARG A 1053 4.60 25.29 -5.98
C ARG A 1053 3.72 24.06 -5.82
N GLU A 1054 2.41 24.23 -5.67
CA GLU A 1054 1.44 23.13 -5.57
C GLU A 1054 1.31 22.32 -6.87
N TRP A 1055 1.81 22.84 -8.00
CA TRP A 1055 1.98 22.09 -9.25
C TRP A 1055 3.44 22.07 -9.73
N ASN A 1056 4.38 22.11 -8.79
CA ASN A 1056 5.84 22.00 -9.00
C ASN A 1056 6.51 23.15 -9.79
N GLU A 1057 5.88 24.33 -9.88
CA GLU A 1057 6.46 25.55 -10.47
C GLU A 1057 6.98 26.49 -9.38
N GLY A 1058 8.27 26.85 -9.42
CA GLY A 1058 8.98 27.38 -8.24
C GLY A 1058 8.50 28.73 -7.66
N LYS A 1059 7.93 29.59 -8.50
CA LYS A 1059 7.28 30.88 -8.16
C LYS A 1059 6.21 31.21 -9.21
N GLY A 1060 5.07 31.73 -8.76
CA GLY A 1060 3.96 32.16 -9.62
C GLY A 1060 2.59 31.84 -9.02
N ASP A 1061 1.55 32.16 -9.79
CA ASP A 1061 0.14 31.88 -9.52
C ASP A 1061 -0.53 31.38 -10.82
N CYS A 1062 -1.86 31.49 -10.94
CA CYS A 1062 -2.61 31.11 -12.14
C CYS A 1062 -2.37 32.02 -13.37
N ASN A 1063 -1.65 33.14 -13.23
CA ASN A 1063 -1.37 34.04 -14.36
C ASN A 1063 -0.44 33.39 -15.39
N HIS A 1064 -0.70 33.69 -16.66
CA HIS A 1064 -0.06 33.08 -17.83
C HIS A 1064 -0.19 31.55 -17.93
N GLN A 1065 -0.98 30.89 -17.07
CA GLN A 1065 -1.26 29.45 -17.16
C GLN A 1065 -2.26 29.19 -18.29
N THR A 1066 -1.83 28.48 -19.34
CA THR A 1066 -2.62 28.22 -20.56
C THR A 1066 -2.79 26.72 -20.87
N GLU A 1067 -2.20 25.85 -20.06
CA GLU A 1067 -2.42 24.40 -20.08
C GLU A 1067 -2.63 23.86 -18.66
N PRO A 1068 -3.45 22.81 -18.47
CA PRO A 1068 -3.67 22.17 -17.18
C PRO A 1068 -2.41 21.52 -16.60
N VAL A 1069 -2.49 21.14 -15.32
CA VAL A 1069 -1.52 20.26 -14.66
C VAL A 1069 -1.47 18.93 -15.41
N LYS A 1070 -0.27 18.39 -15.65
CA LYS A 1070 -0.06 17.21 -16.50
C LYS A 1070 -0.11 15.92 -15.66
N GLY A 1071 -1.08 15.07 -15.97
CA GLY A 1071 -1.29 13.76 -15.32
C GLY A 1071 -2.43 13.77 -14.28
N SER A 1072 -2.90 12.58 -13.92
CA SER A 1072 -4.14 12.36 -13.16
C SER A 1072 -4.03 12.52 -11.63
N ARG A 1073 -3.06 13.30 -11.13
CA ARG A 1073 -2.89 13.64 -9.71
C ARG A 1073 -2.38 15.08 -9.55
N TYR A 1074 -2.92 15.82 -8.58
CA TYR A 1074 -2.40 17.15 -8.22
C TYR A 1074 -1.18 17.02 -7.28
N PRO A 1075 -0.01 17.63 -7.59
CA PRO A 1075 1.19 17.47 -6.76
C PRO A 1075 1.05 18.01 -5.33
N GLY A 1076 0.28 19.08 -5.12
CA GLY A 1076 0.01 19.68 -3.81
C GLY A 1076 -0.90 18.87 -2.88
N GLY A 1077 -1.31 17.66 -3.27
CA GLY A 1077 -2.10 16.76 -2.42
C GLY A 1077 -3.60 17.03 -2.42
N SER A 1078 -4.29 16.41 -1.47
CA SER A 1078 -5.74 16.55 -1.23
C SER A 1078 -6.05 17.76 -0.35
N LEU A 1079 -7.16 18.43 -0.63
CA LEU A 1079 -7.67 19.54 0.18
C LEU A 1079 -8.34 19.01 1.47
N PRO A 1080 -7.93 19.42 2.69
CA PRO A 1080 -8.54 18.94 3.94
C PRO A 1080 -10.06 19.14 4.02
N GLU A 1081 -10.57 20.22 3.45
CA GLU A 1081 -11.99 20.54 3.33
C GLU A 1081 -12.80 19.54 2.47
N ASP A 1082 -12.17 18.83 1.54
CA ASP A 1082 -12.83 17.78 0.73
C ASP A 1082 -13.14 16.55 1.58
N SER A 1083 -12.22 16.19 2.49
CA SER A 1083 -12.45 15.19 3.52
C SER A 1083 -13.54 15.63 4.51
N VAL A 1084 -13.67 16.92 4.83
CA VAL A 1084 -14.77 17.45 5.66
C VAL A 1084 -16.13 17.24 4.98
N VAL A 1085 -16.27 17.58 3.70
CA VAL A 1085 -17.50 17.34 2.91
C VAL A 1085 -17.83 15.85 2.88
N LYS A 1086 -16.88 15.00 2.48
CA LYS A 1086 -17.09 13.54 2.35
C LYS A 1086 -17.48 12.89 3.68
N ASN A 1087 -16.90 13.34 4.80
CA ASN A 1087 -17.21 12.91 6.17
C ASN A 1087 -18.58 13.36 6.68
N VAL A 1088 -19.09 14.53 6.26
CA VAL A 1088 -20.46 14.96 6.58
C VAL A 1088 -21.49 14.21 5.74
N LEU A 1089 -21.26 14.06 4.43
CA LEU A 1089 -22.18 13.36 3.53
C LEU A 1089 -22.33 11.86 3.88
N SER A 1090 -21.26 11.18 4.30
CA SER A 1090 -21.32 9.77 4.71
C SER A 1090 -22.13 9.52 6.00
N LYS A 1091 -22.55 10.57 6.70
CA LYS A 1091 -23.34 10.53 7.95
C LYS A 1091 -24.78 11.03 7.77
N MET A 1092 -25.19 11.34 6.54
CA MET A 1092 -26.57 11.77 6.25
C MET A 1092 -27.51 10.58 6.16
N SER A 1093 -28.72 10.74 6.69
CA SER A 1093 -29.79 9.74 6.57
C SER A 1093 -30.55 9.82 5.24
N LYS A 1094 -30.48 10.96 4.53
CA LYS A 1094 -31.02 11.12 3.18
C LYS A 1094 -29.91 11.10 2.12
N PRO A 1095 -30.19 10.53 0.93
CA PRO A 1095 -29.22 10.51 -0.16
C PRO A 1095 -28.94 11.93 -0.67
N VAL A 1096 -27.64 12.26 -0.76
CA VAL A 1096 -27.12 13.46 -1.41
C VAL A 1096 -26.03 13.03 -2.38
N ASP A 1097 -26.20 13.38 -3.65
CA ASP A 1097 -25.26 13.06 -4.71
C ASP A 1097 -24.05 14.02 -4.66
N LEU A 1098 -22.86 13.51 -4.36
CA LEU A 1098 -21.63 14.30 -4.43
C LEU A 1098 -21.18 14.45 -5.89
N LEU A 1099 -21.25 15.67 -6.41
CA LEU A 1099 -20.56 16.06 -7.65
C LEU A 1099 -19.07 16.24 -7.32
N ASP A 1100 -18.31 15.14 -7.37
CA ASP A 1100 -16.85 15.05 -7.05
C ASP A 1100 -15.99 15.84 -8.06
N VAL A 1101 -16.06 17.17 -7.98
CA VAL A 1101 -15.37 18.11 -8.87
C VAL A 1101 -13.99 18.55 -8.37
N THR A 1102 -13.57 18.11 -7.18
CA THR A 1102 -12.37 18.58 -6.49
C THR A 1102 -11.10 18.32 -7.32
N LEU A 1103 -10.76 17.05 -7.53
CA LEU A 1103 -9.52 16.66 -8.24
C LEU A 1103 -9.53 17.12 -9.70
N LEU A 1104 -10.68 17.02 -10.41
CA LEU A 1104 -10.75 17.48 -11.80
C LEU A 1104 -10.52 19.00 -11.90
N SER A 1105 -10.92 19.78 -10.90
CA SER A 1105 -10.69 21.22 -10.89
C SER A 1105 -9.25 21.57 -10.45
N GLN A 1106 -8.64 20.76 -9.57
CA GLN A 1106 -7.22 20.92 -9.18
C GLN A 1106 -6.26 20.75 -10.37
N LEU A 1107 -6.64 19.94 -11.37
CA LEU A 1107 -5.86 19.82 -12.58
C LEU A 1107 -5.96 21.04 -13.51
N ARG A 1108 -6.85 22.02 -13.24
CA ARG A 1108 -7.18 23.13 -14.16
C ARG A 1108 -6.61 24.49 -13.79
N LYS A 1109 -5.35 24.58 -13.37
CA LYS A 1109 -4.65 25.87 -13.14
C LYS A 1109 -4.79 26.92 -14.27
N ASP A 1110 -5.10 26.48 -15.49
CA ASP A 1110 -5.35 27.29 -16.68
C ASP A 1110 -6.76 27.91 -16.81
N GLY A 1111 -7.74 27.43 -16.02
CA GLY A 1111 -9.16 27.77 -16.19
C GLY A 1111 -9.63 29.06 -15.52
N HIS A 1112 -8.77 29.75 -14.77
CA HIS A 1112 -9.12 30.94 -13.98
C HIS A 1112 -9.16 32.24 -14.81
N PRO A 1113 -9.93 33.27 -14.39
CA PRO A 1113 -9.82 34.62 -14.94
C PRO A 1113 -8.43 35.22 -14.78
N SER A 1114 -7.72 34.91 -13.69
CA SER A 1114 -6.44 35.55 -13.37
C SER A 1114 -6.62 37.08 -13.42
N LYS A 1115 -5.70 37.80 -14.04
CA LYS A 1115 -5.76 39.25 -14.33
C LYS A 1115 -6.85 39.70 -15.30
N TYR A 1116 -7.69 38.77 -15.82
CA TYR A 1116 -8.83 39.06 -16.68
C TYR A 1116 -10.17 39.02 -15.93
N GLY A 1117 -10.15 38.87 -14.60
CA GLY A 1117 -11.31 39.16 -13.74
C GLY A 1117 -11.43 40.66 -13.42
N ASN A 1118 -12.54 41.07 -12.81
CA ASN A 1118 -12.87 42.49 -12.62
C ASN A 1118 -12.00 43.17 -11.54
N ASP A 1119 -11.63 42.44 -10.49
CA ASP A 1119 -11.04 42.96 -9.24
C ASP A 1119 -9.53 42.61 -9.09
N GLY A 1120 -8.82 42.42 -10.20
CA GLY A 1120 -7.40 42.09 -10.24
C GLY A 1120 -7.10 40.60 -10.40
N MET A 1121 -6.25 40.02 -9.54
CA MET A 1121 -5.76 38.63 -9.69
C MET A 1121 -6.71 37.59 -9.09
N ASP A 1122 -7.60 37.02 -9.91
CA ASP A 1122 -8.48 35.94 -9.48
C ASP A 1122 -7.95 34.55 -9.87
N CYS A 1123 -7.52 33.79 -8.88
CA CYS A 1123 -7.13 32.38 -9.04
C CYS A 1123 -8.09 31.46 -8.26
N SER A 1124 -9.37 31.78 -8.23
CA SER A 1124 -10.42 31.09 -7.46
C SER A 1124 -11.72 30.86 -8.24
N HIS A 1125 -12.24 31.87 -8.95
CA HIS A 1125 -13.36 31.69 -9.87
C HIS A 1125 -12.88 31.15 -11.23
N TRP A 1126 -13.81 30.81 -12.13
CA TRP A 1126 -13.47 30.19 -13.42
C TRP A 1126 -13.97 31.02 -14.58
N CYS A 1127 -13.18 31.09 -15.65
CA CYS A 1127 -13.63 31.66 -16.91
C CYS A 1127 -14.87 30.91 -17.42
N LEU A 1128 -15.85 31.66 -17.94
CA LEU A 1128 -16.96 31.12 -18.68
C LEU A 1128 -16.79 31.42 -20.19
N ALA A 1129 -16.98 30.45 -21.08
CA ALA A 1129 -17.08 29.01 -20.82
C ALA A 1129 -15.79 28.42 -20.23
N GLY A 1130 -15.89 27.29 -19.51
CA GLY A 1130 -14.71 26.67 -18.92
C GLY A 1130 -14.97 25.46 -18.04
N VAL A 1131 -14.39 25.47 -16.84
CA VAL A 1131 -14.49 24.34 -15.89
C VAL A 1131 -15.93 24.10 -15.39
N PRO A 1132 -16.76 25.13 -15.10
CA PRO A 1132 -18.15 24.92 -14.67
C PRO A 1132 -19.04 24.21 -15.71
N ASP A 1133 -18.76 24.33 -17.00
CA ASP A 1133 -19.45 23.57 -18.06
C ASP A 1133 -19.30 22.05 -17.85
N THR A 1134 -18.16 21.63 -17.27
CA THR A 1134 -17.89 20.23 -16.92
C THR A 1134 -18.61 19.82 -15.64
N TRP A 1135 -18.74 20.71 -14.65
CA TRP A 1135 -19.58 20.48 -13.46
C TRP A 1135 -21.06 20.31 -13.86
N ASN A 1136 -21.54 21.12 -14.80
CA ASN A 1136 -22.88 21.02 -15.39
C ASN A 1136 -23.06 19.78 -16.29
N GLN A 1137 -22.01 19.31 -16.96
CA GLN A 1137 -22.02 18.03 -17.66
C GLN A 1137 -22.10 16.83 -16.69
N LEU A 1138 -21.47 16.91 -15.51
CA LEU A 1138 -21.61 15.89 -14.47
C LEU A 1138 -23.04 15.89 -13.90
N LEU A 1139 -23.58 17.06 -13.56
CA LEU A 1139 -24.98 17.22 -13.11
C LEU A 1139 -25.98 16.61 -14.12
N TYR A 1140 -25.86 16.92 -15.41
CA TYR A 1140 -26.67 16.30 -16.46
C TYR A 1140 -26.47 14.78 -16.60
N SER A 1141 -25.25 14.28 -16.37
CA SER A 1141 -24.98 12.83 -16.43
C SER A 1141 -25.54 12.07 -15.21
N SER A 1142 -25.79 12.75 -14.10
CA SER A 1142 -26.42 12.17 -12.92
C SER A 1142 -27.95 12.18 -12.99
N LEU A 1143 -28.55 13.20 -13.64
CA LEU A 1143 -29.99 13.49 -13.72
C LEU A 1143 -30.78 12.54 -14.65
#